data_AF-A0A819VA34-F1
#
_entry.id   AF-A0A819VA34-F1
#
_cell.length_a   1.000
_cell.length_b   1.000
_cell.length_c   1.000
_cell.angle_alpha   90.00
_cell.angle_beta   90.00
_cell.angle_gamma   90.00
#
_symmetry.space_group_name_H-M   'P 1'
#
loop_
_entity.id
_entity.type
_entity.pdbx_description
1 polymer ?
#
loop_
_entity_poly.entity_id
_entity_poly.type
_entity_poly.pdbx_seq_one_letter_code
_entity_poly.pdbx_strand_id
1 'polypeptide(L)'
;MYFWYALSINSQNVNIETQIINTLHDLNEHILKTVDFTQNSKYVNVSFSYSYSKEIRSIIDMIMKDNTIILVTSFNKTSIRLSINESNFEISNESCFVIENMPCCDFNETVEKYIHEFIIGYFGYTYIKEVQLGGIIQQTIVITQNDRINLEKNGFNISNHVWMRDVAKELFSIQMKLNRTQTYDKMLMNISNKYFTKRNVMIYGGNISIKSFDDWYKSVLDNPVLVKFSISTIFELLTNGHFPTDSYIVQKAALIKLAVDRYLSNRVYCYNQCTDTIHGTCIDSGFFQFGICQCKSMWTGFDRATPIPHYIDTLHNSVLPIWKTRAGRNSYPASIGYGKGGMIPTEKVSNIFDHNIHTKYRSFGSGSNNIMSQKTGLNTGFYLTLNAGICIVSGFQFTTATSHPNRDPIMITLEGSNADKSLLTFGISWSLIYNGSSGLESDPGRGKRGVLQIFNNSQLYRSYRLLVVLKRGVESGVHYSEFAFYGHSCLPESHRRTENMVKIAMTQTTSAYMTVTSDYSQPLISTTSINMNMKNTFPNQTIEAGRTSSVSYISSGTGISQSYFDIAYRFNTMMVNMGQGTYVTNVNFSGPEGHIGVLLPPTKPFSKDIDYVFYFFGGPGILPPLINSFIAANLPAIVAYVSTNSLSINLDDAIKLTIKNLDLTPQSIYCSYAALSPVDYQENNLQWYINMILNLNGKIFASIMYHGMSMDFNVTLSAASMLMQTTINISEHQGFSCIATRLAFSIQSFSINNEFVMLLKTFFSTWYNLIDTPYHLASTLNMKYNSIIVNKLNIAISNLINTTLIQDIFNMRSMPNRTFHKDIYKIKQTETDYSRWMSTPKIQSKTLSQLKIPGTHNSGSYGLPRKLSQIIYGNIKFLWSLSADTALTNGQLPFSKDKIYVGRILLDYVLETALRISISQNRTIRQQLNDGIRFFDLRIYYDTDGSFYIQHGLRGPELNDVLHQVKSFLDIHSTSGELIFLSISHTNFGIDPEILPAKVTTIIQNNLKSYLYMPANSVGVKNFDFQSLKDITLFSITTTRLHSTSPKVIILNIDNSDDYYYKDTVVNTRGFGDSGRWTLNSNGVNIIAELIKLEDQGLKKNKKAMYQISWTQTPQIMDIIQNVVNHLNGNVPTMLLKQLALKTNSVLREFLTNHTTSIFNLITMD
;
A
#
# COMPACT_ATOMS: atom_id res chain seq x y z
N MET A 1 -46.98 -2.56 6.42
CA MET A 1 -46.01 -3.65 6.21
C MET A 1 -46.76 -4.96 6.43
N TYR A 2 -47.06 -5.72 5.38
CA TYR A 2 -47.76 -7.01 5.50
C TYR A 2 -46.74 -8.15 5.50
N PHE A 3 -46.59 -8.84 6.63
CA PHE A 3 -45.81 -10.07 6.72
C PHE A 3 -46.65 -11.25 6.22
N TRP A 4 -46.17 -11.95 5.20
CA TRP A 4 -46.67 -13.27 4.84
C TRP A 4 -45.86 -14.36 5.54
N TYR A 5 -46.55 -15.35 6.09
CA TYR A 5 -45.95 -16.51 6.75
C TYR A 5 -45.11 -17.34 5.76
N ALA A 6 -43.90 -17.72 6.16
CA ALA A 6 -43.07 -18.62 5.38
C ALA A 6 -43.54 -20.08 5.52
N LEU A 7 -43.86 -20.72 4.40
CA LEU A 7 -44.08 -22.16 4.30
C LEU A 7 -42.80 -22.93 4.65
N SER A 8 -42.93 -24.05 5.34
CA SER A 8 -41.82 -24.95 5.66
C SER A 8 -41.27 -25.63 4.39
N ILE A 9 -40.13 -25.15 3.89
CA ILE A 9 -39.43 -25.81 2.79
C ILE A 9 -38.73 -27.05 3.33
N ASN A 10 -39.07 -28.21 2.76
CA ASN A 10 -38.46 -29.49 3.07
C ASN A 10 -37.03 -29.55 2.50
N SER A 11 -36.06 -30.12 3.21
CA SER A 11 -34.62 -30.04 2.91
C SER A 11 -34.17 -30.78 1.64
N GLN A 12 -35.10 -31.34 0.85
CA GLN A 12 -34.84 -32.08 -0.38
C GLN A 12 -34.83 -31.22 -1.66
N ASN A 13 -35.31 -29.97 -1.63
CA ASN A 13 -35.37 -29.07 -2.79
C ASN A 13 -34.51 -27.80 -2.62
N VAL A 14 -33.23 -27.98 -2.28
CA VAL A 14 -32.25 -26.88 -2.20
C VAL A 14 -31.65 -26.64 -3.58
N ASN A 15 -32.00 -25.51 -4.23
CA ASN A 15 -31.49 -25.20 -5.57
C ASN A 15 -30.02 -24.72 -5.50
N ILE A 16 -29.09 -25.66 -5.54
CA ILE A 16 -27.64 -25.42 -5.56
C ILE A 16 -27.17 -25.29 -7.01
N GLU A 17 -26.62 -24.14 -7.36
CA GLU A 17 -25.97 -23.89 -8.66
C GLU A 17 -24.45 -23.93 -8.53
N THR A 18 -23.79 -24.50 -9.54
CA THR A 18 -22.33 -24.43 -9.71
C THR A 18 -22.00 -23.69 -11.00
N GLN A 19 -21.32 -22.57 -10.85
CA GLN A 19 -20.84 -21.71 -11.91
C GLN A 19 -19.37 -22.03 -12.22
N ILE A 20 -18.98 -21.80 -13.46
CA ILE A 20 -17.65 -22.13 -13.98
C ILE A 20 -17.09 -20.85 -14.55
N ILE A 21 -16.00 -20.38 -13.97
CA ILE A 21 -15.32 -19.16 -14.39
C ILE A 21 -14.01 -19.59 -15.02
N ASN A 22 -13.92 -19.48 -16.35
CA ASN A 22 -12.71 -19.78 -17.11
C ASN A 22 -12.37 -18.71 -18.17
N THR A 23 -13.27 -17.75 -18.40
CA THR A 23 -13.05 -16.53 -19.19
C THR A 23 -13.45 -15.28 -18.41
N LEU A 24 -13.05 -14.11 -18.95
CA LEU A 24 -13.55 -12.81 -18.47
C LEU A 24 -15.06 -12.65 -18.65
N HIS A 25 -15.66 -13.30 -19.66
CA HIS A 25 -17.09 -13.28 -19.87
C HIS A 25 -17.83 -14.02 -18.74
N ASP A 26 -17.38 -15.21 -18.36
CA ASP A 26 -17.97 -15.95 -17.23
C ASP A 26 -17.83 -15.19 -15.90
N LEU A 27 -16.71 -14.47 -15.72
CA LEU A 27 -16.49 -13.63 -14.54
C LEU A 27 -17.47 -12.46 -14.50
N ASN A 28 -17.74 -11.84 -15.65
CA ASN A 28 -18.76 -10.80 -15.80
C ASN A 28 -20.16 -11.34 -15.45
N GLU A 29 -20.55 -12.49 -16.02
CA GLU A 29 -21.83 -13.14 -15.71
C GLU A 29 -21.95 -13.52 -14.22
N HIS A 30 -20.86 -13.94 -13.59
CA HIS A 30 -20.83 -14.22 -12.15
C HIS A 30 -21.06 -12.96 -11.30
N ILE A 31 -20.43 -11.83 -11.65
CA ILE A 31 -20.63 -10.53 -10.97
C ILE A 31 -22.07 -10.06 -11.14
N LEU A 32 -22.62 -10.11 -12.36
CA LEU A 32 -23.99 -9.68 -12.68
C LEU A 32 -25.07 -10.46 -11.93
N LYS A 33 -24.82 -11.72 -11.52
CA LYS A 33 -25.76 -12.46 -10.65
C LYS A 33 -25.93 -11.86 -9.25
N THR A 34 -25.02 -10.99 -8.79
CA THR A 34 -25.08 -10.34 -7.47
C THR A 34 -25.67 -8.93 -7.54
N VAL A 35 -25.69 -8.30 -8.72
CA VAL A 35 -26.05 -6.89 -8.92
C VAL A 35 -27.01 -6.71 -10.10
N ASP A 36 -28.25 -6.32 -9.84
CA ASP A 36 -29.24 -5.99 -10.89
C ASP A 36 -29.18 -4.50 -11.27
N PHE A 37 -29.19 -4.18 -12.56
CA PHE A 37 -29.38 -2.78 -13.03
C PHE A 37 -30.85 -2.58 -13.44
N THR A 38 -31.51 -1.50 -13.00
CA THR A 38 -32.98 -1.42 -13.14
C THR A 38 -33.52 -0.92 -14.48
N GLN A 39 -32.71 -0.32 -15.37
CA GLN A 39 -33.13 0.05 -16.74
C GLN A 39 -32.02 0.01 -17.81
N ASN A 40 -32.47 -0.06 -19.06
CA ASN A 40 -31.72 0.01 -20.32
C ASN A 40 -30.80 1.26 -20.41
N SER A 41 -29.47 1.07 -20.45
CA SER A 41 -28.50 1.94 -21.16
C SER A 41 -27.07 1.42 -20.96
N LYS A 42 -26.07 2.11 -21.51
CA LYS A 42 -24.65 1.71 -21.61
C LYS A 42 -23.91 1.40 -20.30
N TYR A 43 -24.55 1.58 -19.14
CA TYR A 43 -23.95 1.42 -17.80
C TYR A 43 -24.11 -0.01 -17.24
N VAL A 44 -24.73 -0.93 -17.99
CA VAL A 44 -25.03 -2.32 -17.58
C VAL A 44 -23.78 -3.21 -17.37
N ASN A 45 -22.60 -2.84 -17.89
CA ASN A 45 -21.34 -3.53 -17.59
C ASN A 45 -20.86 -3.20 -16.15
N VAL A 46 -21.55 -3.76 -15.15
CA VAL A 46 -21.22 -3.60 -13.70
C VAL A 46 -19.75 -3.92 -13.41
N SER A 47 -19.20 -4.92 -14.09
CA SER A 47 -17.80 -5.36 -14.03
C SER A 47 -16.76 -4.24 -14.29
N PHE A 48 -17.15 -3.15 -14.97
CA PHE A 48 -16.27 -2.02 -15.25
C PHE A 48 -15.70 -1.40 -13.95
N SER A 49 -16.53 -1.21 -12.92
CA SER A 49 -16.09 -0.75 -11.58
C SER A 49 -15.18 -1.73 -10.85
N TYR A 50 -15.36 -3.04 -11.08
CA TYR A 50 -14.63 -4.09 -10.38
C TYR A 50 -13.19 -4.26 -10.87
N SER A 51 -12.79 -3.57 -11.95
CA SER A 51 -11.42 -3.53 -12.51
C SER A 51 -10.35 -3.08 -11.50
N TYR A 52 -10.72 -2.48 -10.38
CA TYR A 52 -9.82 -2.06 -9.30
C TYR A 52 -9.95 -2.88 -8.00
N SER A 53 -10.90 -3.83 -7.90
CA SER A 53 -10.97 -4.76 -6.77
C SER A 53 -9.75 -5.71 -6.77
N LYS A 54 -9.14 -5.90 -5.60
CA LYS A 54 -7.99 -6.79 -5.43
C LYS A 54 -8.37 -8.25 -5.65
N GLU A 55 -9.58 -8.60 -5.22
CA GLU A 55 -10.20 -9.92 -5.31
C GLU A 55 -10.48 -10.27 -6.77
N ILE A 56 -11.13 -9.36 -7.51
CA ILE A 56 -11.44 -9.55 -8.92
C ILE A 56 -10.17 -9.54 -9.77
N ARG A 57 -9.17 -8.69 -9.47
CA ARG A 57 -7.84 -8.76 -10.12
C ARG A 57 -7.14 -10.09 -9.91
N SER A 58 -7.15 -10.63 -8.69
CA SER A 58 -6.59 -11.96 -8.40
C SER A 58 -7.27 -13.06 -9.23
N ILE A 59 -8.58 -12.96 -9.46
CA ILE A 59 -9.33 -13.88 -10.31
C ILE A 59 -8.98 -13.68 -11.80
N ILE A 60 -8.88 -12.44 -12.28
CA ILE A 60 -8.44 -12.12 -13.65
C ILE A 60 -7.04 -12.68 -13.91
N ASP A 61 -6.09 -12.52 -12.97
CA ASP A 61 -4.75 -13.07 -13.09
C ASP A 61 -4.77 -14.61 -13.17
N MET A 62 -5.52 -15.29 -12.30
CA MET A 62 -5.64 -16.75 -12.34
C MET A 62 -6.22 -17.25 -13.68
N ILE A 63 -7.21 -16.55 -14.23
CA ILE A 63 -7.82 -16.88 -15.53
C ILE A 63 -6.82 -16.63 -16.67
N MET A 64 -6.28 -15.42 -16.75
CA MET A 64 -5.56 -14.94 -17.93
C MET A 64 -4.08 -15.33 -17.97
N LYS A 65 -3.42 -15.42 -16.82
CA LYS A 65 -1.99 -15.77 -16.70
C LYS A 65 -1.79 -17.26 -16.49
N ASP A 66 -2.54 -17.85 -15.55
CA ASP A 66 -2.32 -19.21 -15.07
C ASP A 66 -3.25 -20.25 -15.72
N ASN A 67 -4.13 -19.81 -16.64
CA ASN A 67 -5.10 -20.64 -17.37
C ASN A 67 -5.93 -21.55 -16.43
N THR A 68 -6.39 -20.96 -15.32
CA THR A 68 -7.03 -21.66 -14.21
C THR A 68 -8.55 -21.67 -14.36
N ILE A 69 -9.19 -22.81 -14.07
CA ILE A 69 -10.65 -22.93 -14.02
C ILE A 69 -11.09 -22.79 -12.56
N ILE A 70 -12.05 -21.92 -12.29
CA ILE A 70 -12.62 -21.72 -10.95
C ILE A 70 -14.07 -22.22 -10.96
N LEU A 71 -14.41 -23.10 -10.02
CA LEU A 71 -15.78 -23.58 -9.81
C LEU A 71 -16.34 -22.91 -8.56
N VAL A 72 -17.43 -22.16 -8.71
CA VAL A 72 -18.13 -21.49 -7.60
C VAL A 72 -19.48 -22.17 -7.41
N THR A 73 -19.64 -22.90 -6.31
CA THR A 73 -20.90 -23.53 -5.91
C THR A 73 -21.49 -22.75 -4.77
N SER A 74 -22.71 -22.21 -4.91
CA SER A 74 -23.32 -21.39 -3.87
C SER A 74 -24.75 -21.78 -3.55
N PHE A 75 -25.13 -21.51 -2.31
CA PHE A 75 -26.50 -21.51 -1.83
C PHE A 75 -26.80 -20.15 -1.19
N ASN A 76 -27.82 -19.47 -1.72
CA ASN A 76 -28.25 -18.17 -1.27
C ASN A 76 -29.66 -18.27 -0.68
N LYS A 77 -29.82 -17.88 0.58
CA LYS A 77 -31.12 -17.68 1.22
C LYS A 77 -31.41 -16.19 1.28
N THR A 78 -32.41 -15.71 0.54
CA THR A 78 -32.97 -14.37 0.76
C THR A 78 -33.97 -14.40 1.90
N SER A 79 -33.87 -13.46 2.84
CA SER A 79 -34.72 -13.36 4.04
C SER A 79 -35.50 -12.05 4.10
N ILE A 80 -34.92 -10.94 3.62
CA ILE A 80 -35.50 -9.59 3.69
C ILE A 80 -35.27 -8.91 2.33
N ARG A 81 -36.26 -8.16 1.84
CA ARG A 81 -36.15 -7.29 0.66
C ARG A 81 -36.50 -5.86 1.08
N LEU A 82 -35.58 -4.93 0.88
CA LEU A 82 -35.76 -3.50 1.17
C LEU A 82 -35.60 -2.72 -0.13
N SER A 83 -36.54 -1.83 -0.44
CA SER A 83 -36.54 -0.99 -1.63
C SER A 83 -36.75 0.46 -1.25
N ILE A 84 -35.98 1.38 -1.84
CA ILE A 84 -36.16 2.82 -1.64
C ILE A 84 -37.40 3.29 -2.44
N ASN A 85 -38.21 4.16 -1.84
CA ASN A 85 -39.24 4.89 -2.57
C ASN A 85 -38.63 6.17 -3.15
N GLU A 86 -38.26 6.12 -4.43
CA GLU A 86 -37.48 7.16 -5.12
C GLU A 86 -38.16 8.53 -5.24
N SER A 87 -39.47 8.64 -4.96
CA SER A 87 -40.17 9.93 -4.96
C SER A 87 -40.18 10.64 -3.61
N ASN A 88 -39.88 9.94 -2.51
CA ASN A 88 -40.07 10.44 -1.13
C ASN A 88 -38.86 10.19 -0.20
N PHE A 89 -37.67 9.91 -0.75
CA PHE A 89 -36.48 9.66 0.06
C PHE A 89 -35.63 10.92 0.21
N GLU A 90 -35.30 11.28 1.45
CA GLU A 90 -34.44 12.44 1.75
C GLU A 90 -32.97 12.13 1.45
N ILE A 91 -32.36 12.93 0.58
CA ILE A 91 -30.93 12.88 0.29
C ILE A 91 -30.16 13.50 1.47
N SER A 92 -28.98 12.98 1.81
CA SER A 92 -28.20 13.49 2.96
C SER A 92 -27.73 14.93 2.73
N ASN A 93 -27.66 15.71 3.81
CA ASN A 93 -27.26 17.12 3.75
C ASN A 93 -25.90 17.34 3.07
N GLU A 94 -24.96 16.41 3.25
CA GLU A 94 -23.63 16.45 2.63
C GLU A 94 -23.71 16.23 1.11
N SER A 95 -24.55 15.29 0.66
CA SER A 95 -24.78 15.03 -0.76
C SER A 95 -25.53 16.19 -1.42
N CYS A 96 -26.52 16.75 -0.72
CA CYS A 96 -27.22 17.96 -1.17
C CYS A 96 -26.24 19.13 -1.32
N PHE A 97 -25.45 19.43 -0.30
CA PHE A 97 -24.47 20.52 -0.31
C PHE A 97 -23.47 20.41 -1.48
N VAL A 98 -22.90 19.23 -1.75
CA VAL A 98 -21.96 19.05 -2.87
C VAL A 98 -22.64 19.25 -4.23
N ILE A 99 -23.89 18.81 -4.40
CA ILE A 99 -24.63 18.98 -5.65
C ILE A 99 -25.08 20.44 -5.84
N GLU A 100 -25.60 21.09 -4.80
CA GLU A 100 -26.01 22.50 -4.85
C GLU A 100 -24.83 23.45 -5.11
N ASN A 101 -23.64 23.14 -4.57
CA ASN A 101 -22.41 23.91 -4.80
C ASN A 101 -21.63 23.50 -6.07
N MET A 102 -22.09 22.51 -6.83
CA MET A 102 -21.47 22.13 -8.10
C MET A 102 -21.51 23.30 -9.11
N PRO A 103 -20.39 23.69 -9.74
CA PRO A 103 -20.39 24.72 -10.77
C PRO A 103 -21.21 24.31 -12.01
N CYS A 104 -21.96 25.27 -12.56
CA CYS A 104 -22.85 25.14 -13.71
C CYS A 104 -22.67 26.38 -14.62
N CYS A 105 -23.03 26.40 -15.91
CA CYS A 105 -23.74 25.36 -16.68
C CYS A 105 -23.05 24.96 -18.00
N ASP A 106 -21.79 25.37 -18.17
CA ASP A 106 -20.95 24.96 -19.30
C ASP A 106 -20.02 23.81 -18.89
N PHE A 107 -19.93 22.77 -19.73
CA PHE A 107 -19.00 21.67 -19.48
C PHE A 107 -17.55 22.12 -19.76
N ASN A 108 -16.75 22.27 -18.72
CA ASN A 108 -15.35 22.68 -18.78
C ASN A 108 -14.47 21.84 -17.83
N GLU A 109 -13.15 22.00 -17.92
CA GLU A 109 -12.18 21.21 -17.13
C GLU A 109 -12.36 21.38 -15.61
N THR A 110 -12.76 22.55 -15.13
CA THR A 110 -13.06 22.82 -13.71
C THR A 110 -14.30 22.06 -13.24
N VAL A 111 -15.37 22.06 -14.05
CA VAL A 111 -16.61 21.32 -13.79
C VAL A 111 -16.34 19.81 -13.81
N GLU A 112 -15.62 19.33 -14.83
CA GLU A 112 -15.24 17.92 -14.96
C GLU A 112 -14.37 17.45 -13.78
N LYS A 113 -13.39 18.26 -13.37
CA LYS A 113 -12.58 18.00 -12.18
C LYS A 113 -13.43 17.97 -10.90
N TYR A 114 -14.36 18.91 -10.72
CA TYR A 114 -15.25 18.93 -9.55
C TYR A 114 -16.09 17.65 -9.46
N ILE A 115 -16.70 17.23 -10.58
CA ILE A 115 -17.49 15.99 -10.65
C ILE A 115 -16.60 14.77 -10.34
N HIS A 116 -15.37 14.71 -10.87
CA HIS A 116 -14.45 13.61 -10.57
C HIS A 116 -14.02 13.56 -9.11
N GLU A 117 -13.66 14.69 -8.51
CA GLU A 117 -13.05 14.76 -7.17
C GLU A 117 -14.11 14.65 -6.05
N PHE A 118 -15.22 15.38 -6.18
CA PHE A 118 -16.23 15.51 -5.11
C PHE A 118 -17.49 14.68 -5.30
N ILE A 119 -17.83 14.27 -6.53
CA ILE A 119 -19.02 13.43 -6.78
C ILE A 119 -18.59 11.98 -6.98
N ILE A 120 -17.90 11.67 -8.07
CA ILE A 120 -17.45 10.30 -8.40
C ILE A 120 -16.46 9.78 -7.35
N GLY A 121 -15.52 10.61 -6.89
CA GLY A 121 -14.51 10.24 -5.90
C GLY A 121 -15.04 10.00 -4.49
N TYR A 122 -16.18 10.60 -4.12
CA TYR A 122 -16.72 10.55 -2.75
C TYR A 122 -17.98 9.70 -2.62
N PHE A 123 -18.93 9.82 -3.57
CA PHE A 123 -20.21 9.08 -3.57
C PHE A 123 -20.26 7.95 -4.60
N GLY A 124 -19.36 7.96 -5.59
CA GLY A 124 -19.48 7.14 -6.80
C GLY A 124 -20.49 7.73 -7.80
N TYR A 125 -20.81 6.97 -8.85
CA TYR A 125 -21.74 7.38 -9.91
C TYR A 125 -23.06 6.60 -9.93
N THR A 126 -23.29 5.73 -8.93
CA THR A 126 -24.50 4.91 -8.77
C THR A 126 -24.92 4.89 -7.31
N TYR A 127 -26.21 4.71 -7.06
CA TYR A 127 -26.76 4.45 -5.72
C TYR A 127 -27.52 3.12 -5.69
N ILE A 128 -27.74 2.59 -4.49
CA ILE A 128 -28.47 1.33 -4.28
C ILE A 128 -29.96 1.63 -4.15
N LYS A 129 -30.77 1.02 -5.02
CA LYS A 129 -32.23 1.17 -5.10
C LYS A 129 -32.97 0.09 -4.33
N GLU A 130 -32.44 -1.13 -4.33
CA GLU A 130 -32.97 -2.28 -3.59
C GLU A 130 -31.84 -3.09 -2.98
N VAL A 131 -32.04 -3.63 -1.78
CA VAL A 131 -31.20 -4.67 -1.19
C VAL A 131 -32.02 -5.89 -0.82
N GLN A 132 -31.45 -7.06 -1.08
CA GLN A 132 -31.93 -8.35 -0.62
C GLN A 132 -30.94 -8.87 0.42
N LEU A 133 -31.39 -8.94 1.67
CA LEU A 133 -30.58 -9.39 2.81
C LEU A 133 -30.95 -10.83 3.17
N GLY A 134 -29.98 -11.59 3.68
CA GLY A 134 -30.12 -13.02 3.94
C GLY A 134 -28.80 -13.69 4.26
N GLY A 135 -28.52 -14.85 3.67
CA GLY A 135 -27.32 -15.63 3.96
C GLY A 135 -26.78 -16.34 2.73
N ILE A 136 -25.45 -16.45 2.65
CA ILE A 136 -24.71 -17.08 1.55
C ILE A 136 -23.82 -18.18 2.13
N ILE A 137 -23.89 -19.37 1.55
CA ILE A 137 -22.84 -20.40 1.68
C ILE A 137 -22.22 -20.57 0.31
N GLN A 138 -20.91 -20.40 0.19
CA GLN A 138 -20.18 -20.52 -1.07
C GLN A 138 -18.96 -21.42 -0.93
N GLN A 139 -18.78 -22.35 -1.86
CA GLN A 139 -17.59 -23.15 -2.04
C GLN A 139 -16.89 -22.72 -3.33
N THR A 140 -15.59 -22.46 -3.25
CA THR A 140 -14.73 -22.20 -4.40
C THR A 140 -13.72 -23.33 -4.54
N ILE A 141 -13.68 -23.97 -5.71
CA ILE A 141 -12.62 -24.91 -6.10
C ILE A 141 -11.78 -24.25 -7.20
N VAL A 142 -10.46 -24.28 -7.05
CA VAL A 142 -9.51 -23.75 -8.03
C VAL A 142 -8.78 -24.93 -8.69
N ILE A 143 -8.88 -25.06 -10.01
CA ILE A 143 -8.30 -26.13 -10.81
C ILE A 143 -7.23 -25.52 -11.71
N THR A 144 -5.95 -25.76 -11.38
CA THR A 144 -4.83 -25.25 -12.17
C THR A 144 -4.61 -26.06 -13.44
N GLN A 145 -3.81 -25.54 -14.39
CA GLN A 145 -3.41 -26.28 -15.59
C GLN A 145 -2.74 -27.64 -15.27
N ASN A 146 -1.99 -27.75 -14.17
CA ASN A 146 -1.39 -29.02 -13.76
C ASN A 146 -2.44 -30.01 -13.23
N ASP A 147 -3.43 -29.54 -12.48
CA ASP A 147 -4.53 -30.39 -11.99
C ASP A 147 -5.37 -30.90 -13.18
N ARG A 148 -5.62 -30.03 -14.16
CA ARG A 148 -6.27 -30.38 -15.44
C ARG A 148 -5.54 -31.52 -16.15
N ILE A 149 -4.23 -31.36 -16.38
CA ILE A 149 -3.38 -32.38 -17.03
C ILE A 149 -3.38 -33.70 -16.22
N ASN A 150 -3.39 -33.63 -14.89
CA ASN A 150 -3.43 -34.81 -14.03
C ASN A 150 -4.80 -35.52 -14.08
N LEU A 151 -5.90 -34.77 -14.17
CA LEU A 151 -7.25 -35.33 -14.33
C LEU A 151 -7.39 -36.05 -15.70
N GLU A 152 -7.00 -35.38 -16.80
CA GLU A 152 -7.00 -35.97 -18.15
C GLU A 152 -6.14 -37.25 -18.21
N LYS A 153 -4.93 -37.23 -17.63
CA LYS A 153 -4.04 -38.42 -17.52
C LYS A 153 -4.63 -39.59 -16.73
N ASN A 154 -5.60 -39.35 -15.85
CA ASN A 154 -6.30 -40.40 -15.08
C ASN A 154 -7.66 -40.77 -15.69
N GLY A 155 -7.95 -40.33 -16.92
CA GLY A 155 -9.14 -40.73 -17.69
C GLY A 155 -10.41 -39.91 -17.41
N PHE A 156 -10.31 -38.80 -16.68
CA PHE A 156 -11.45 -37.91 -16.44
C PHE A 156 -11.69 -36.99 -17.65
N ASN A 157 -12.87 -37.09 -18.27
CA ASN A 157 -13.24 -36.19 -19.36
C ASN A 157 -13.73 -34.84 -18.82
N ILE A 158 -12.82 -33.87 -18.78
CA ILE A 158 -13.07 -32.50 -18.31
C ILE A 158 -13.33 -31.50 -19.45
N SER A 159 -13.35 -31.95 -20.70
CA SER A 159 -13.45 -31.09 -21.90
C SER A 159 -14.81 -30.39 -22.07
N ASN A 160 -15.89 -30.96 -21.55
CA ASN A 160 -17.24 -30.37 -21.61
C ASN A 160 -17.65 -29.63 -20.32
N HIS A 161 -16.77 -29.60 -19.31
CA HIS A 161 -17.00 -29.04 -17.97
C HIS A 161 -18.18 -29.61 -17.14
N VAL A 162 -19.06 -30.46 -17.70
CA VAL A 162 -20.26 -31.00 -17.02
C VAL A 162 -19.87 -31.81 -15.79
N TRP A 163 -18.97 -32.79 -15.95
CA TRP A 163 -18.51 -33.64 -14.85
C TRP A 163 -17.91 -32.83 -13.67
N MET A 164 -17.19 -31.74 -13.97
CA MET A 164 -16.63 -30.87 -12.94
C MET A 164 -17.71 -30.11 -12.17
N ARG A 165 -18.80 -29.70 -12.85
CA ARG A 165 -19.96 -29.05 -12.24
C ARG A 165 -20.65 -29.96 -11.24
N ASP A 166 -20.93 -31.20 -11.67
CA ASP A 166 -21.64 -32.20 -10.88
C ASP A 166 -20.81 -32.61 -9.64
N VAL A 167 -19.51 -32.85 -9.82
CA VAL A 167 -18.61 -33.20 -8.70
C VAL A 167 -18.48 -32.05 -7.70
N ALA A 168 -18.39 -30.81 -8.13
CA ALA A 168 -18.35 -29.67 -7.21
C ALA A 168 -19.66 -29.52 -6.41
N LYS A 169 -20.81 -29.76 -7.06
CA LYS A 169 -22.14 -29.76 -6.44
C LYS A 169 -22.30 -30.89 -5.42
N GLU A 170 -21.90 -32.11 -5.73
CA GLU A 170 -21.93 -33.22 -4.76
C GLU A 170 -20.96 -33.01 -3.59
N LEU A 171 -19.76 -32.48 -3.83
CA LEU A 171 -18.82 -32.13 -2.75
C LEU A 171 -19.40 -31.08 -1.81
N PHE A 172 -20.13 -30.08 -2.34
CA PHE A 172 -20.86 -29.10 -1.53
C PHE A 172 -21.95 -29.77 -0.69
N SER A 173 -22.76 -30.65 -1.31
CA SER A 173 -23.81 -31.41 -0.61
C SER A 173 -23.27 -32.28 0.52
N ILE A 174 -22.12 -32.95 0.32
CA ILE A 174 -21.45 -33.75 1.36
C ILE A 174 -20.92 -32.83 2.48
N GLN A 175 -20.26 -31.73 2.12
CA GLN A 175 -19.70 -30.76 3.07
C GLN A 175 -20.80 -30.14 3.97
N MET A 176 -21.98 -29.87 3.40
CA MET A 176 -23.15 -29.33 4.10
C MET A 176 -24.05 -30.41 4.74
N LYS A 177 -23.70 -31.70 4.60
CA LYS A 177 -24.45 -32.87 5.11
C LYS A 177 -25.89 -32.98 4.59
N LEU A 178 -26.12 -32.57 3.34
CA LEU A 178 -27.45 -32.59 2.71
C LEU A 178 -27.88 -34.00 2.25
N ASN A 179 -26.94 -34.88 1.94
CA ASN A 179 -27.19 -36.28 1.51
C ASN A 179 -26.70 -37.31 2.55
N ARG A 180 -27.25 -38.55 2.50
CA ARG A 180 -27.07 -39.60 3.54
C ARG A 180 -26.52 -40.95 3.00
N THR A 181 -25.56 -40.98 2.07
CA THR A 181 -25.06 -42.23 1.43
C THR A 181 -23.54 -42.42 1.52
N GLN A 182 -23.08 -42.96 2.66
CA GLN A 182 -21.67 -43.01 3.08
C GLN A 182 -20.64 -43.61 2.09
N THR A 183 -21.05 -44.48 1.15
CA THR A 183 -20.11 -45.24 0.31
C THR A 183 -19.62 -44.43 -0.91
N TYR A 184 -20.53 -43.66 -1.53
CA TYR A 184 -20.22 -42.81 -2.69
C TYR A 184 -19.39 -41.58 -2.24
N ASP A 185 -19.77 -41.00 -1.10
CA ASP A 185 -19.12 -39.84 -0.49
C ASP A 185 -17.61 -40.05 -0.24
N LYS A 186 -17.21 -41.25 0.20
CA LYS A 186 -15.79 -41.60 0.42
C LYS A 186 -14.98 -41.63 -0.86
N MET A 187 -15.57 -42.12 -1.97
CA MET A 187 -14.90 -42.15 -3.27
C MET A 187 -14.71 -40.72 -3.82
N LEU A 188 -15.76 -39.90 -3.77
CA LEU A 188 -15.69 -38.49 -4.18
C LEU A 188 -14.74 -37.66 -3.31
N MET A 189 -14.74 -37.85 -1.99
CA MET A 189 -13.78 -37.16 -1.10
C MET A 189 -12.33 -37.59 -1.38
N ASN A 190 -12.06 -38.85 -1.71
CA ASN A 190 -10.72 -39.29 -2.10
C ASN A 190 -10.27 -38.68 -3.45
N ILE A 191 -11.18 -38.57 -4.42
CA ILE A 191 -10.91 -37.87 -5.69
C ILE A 191 -10.65 -36.37 -5.41
N SER A 192 -11.48 -35.73 -4.58
CA SER A 192 -11.33 -34.32 -4.21
C SER A 192 -10.02 -34.03 -3.49
N ASN A 193 -9.65 -34.82 -2.49
CA ASN A 193 -8.41 -34.59 -1.74
C ASN A 193 -7.16 -34.83 -2.61
N LYS A 194 -7.27 -35.63 -3.67
CA LYS A 194 -6.17 -35.94 -4.59
C LYS A 194 -6.01 -34.92 -5.73
N TYR A 195 -7.10 -34.35 -6.25
CA TYR A 195 -7.08 -33.51 -7.46
C TYR A 195 -7.64 -32.08 -7.28
N PHE A 196 -8.33 -31.78 -6.18
CA PHE A 196 -8.90 -30.45 -5.89
C PHE A 196 -8.32 -29.88 -4.59
N THR A 197 -6.99 -29.73 -4.57
CA THR A 197 -6.21 -29.34 -3.38
C THR A 197 -6.48 -27.92 -2.92
N LYS A 198 -6.82 -27.00 -3.84
CA LYS A 198 -7.23 -25.63 -3.54
C LYS A 198 -8.75 -25.51 -3.48
N ARG A 199 -9.32 -25.79 -2.30
CA ARG A 199 -10.75 -25.64 -2.01
C ARG A 199 -10.97 -24.75 -0.79
N ASN A 200 -11.86 -23.78 -0.90
CA ASN A 200 -12.30 -22.91 0.21
C ASN A 200 -13.82 -22.94 0.35
N VAL A 201 -14.33 -22.73 1.56
CA VAL A 201 -15.76 -22.61 1.87
C VAL A 201 -15.96 -21.39 2.75
N MET A 202 -16.81 -20.47 2.32
CA MET A 202 -17.16 -19.23 3.00
C MET A 202 -18.64 -19.26 3.37
N ILE A 203 -18.96 -18.77 4.57
CA ILE A 203 -20.33 -18.65 5.09
C ILE A 203 -20.51 -17.21 5.53
N TYR A 204 -21.54 -16.56 4.99
CA TYR A 204 -21.90 -15.18 5.29
C TYR A 204 -23.35 -15.11 5.78
N GLY A 205 -23.58 -14.36 6.84
CA GLY A 205 -24.88 -14.28 7.51
C GLY A 205 -25.20 -15.48 8.39
N GLY A 206 -26.19 -15.30 9.26
CA GLY A 206 -26.53 -16.23 10.33
C GLY A 206 -25.42 -16.39 11.36
N ASN A 207 -25.49 -17.46 12.14
CA ASN A 207 -24.47 -17.84 13.12
C ASN A 207 -23.44 -18.79 12.47
N ILE A 208 -22.28 -18.23 12.12
CA ILE A 208 -21.16 -18.93 11.48
C ILE A 208 -20.53 -20.05 12.32
N SER A 209 -20.88 -20.19 13.60
CA SER A 209 -20.36 -21.25 14.48
C SER A 209 -21.15 -22.56 14.39
N ILE A 210 -22.31 -22.55 13.71
CA ILE A 210 -23.23 -23.69 13.65
C ILE A 210 -22.81 -24.69 12.56
N LYS A 211 -22.67 -25.97 12.93
CA LYS A 211 -22.17 -27.07 12.07
C LYS A 211 -23.27 -27.88 11.34
N SER A 212 -24.49 -27.35 11.32
CA SER A 212 -25.72 -27.96 10.81
C SER A 212 -26.37 -26.98 9.84
N PHE A 213 -26.64 -27.42 8.60
CA PHE A 213 -27.23 -26.56 7.57
C PHE A 213 -28.59 -26.02 7.99
N ASP A 214 -29.46 -26.86 8.57
CA ASP A 214 -30.82 -26.45 8.99
C ASP A 214 -30.81 -25.42 10.12
N ASP A 215 -29.82 -25.49 11.02
CA ASP A 215 -29.73 -24.58 12.16
C ASP A 215 -29.03 -23.27 11.77
N TRP A 216 -28.03 -23.32 10.88
CA TRP A 216 -27.53 -22.11 10.21
C TRP A 216 -28.68 -21.43 9.44
N TYR A 217 -29.43 -22.19 8.64
CA TYR A 217 -30.54 -21.69 7.82
C TYR A 217 -31.57 -20.94 8.65
N LYS A 218 -31.93 -21.44 9.84
CA LYS A 218 -32.81 -20.74 10.80
C LYS A 218 -32.19 -19.42 11.27
N SER A 219 -30.93 -19.44 11.70
CA SER A 219 -30.21 -18.27 12.25
C SER A 219 -29.99 -17.11 11.28
N VAL A 220 -30.15 -17.31 9.97
CA VAL A 220 -29.95 -16.25 8.95
C VAL A 220 -30.81 -15.01 9.19
N LEU A 221 -32.00 -15.16 9.78
CA LEU A 221 -32.87 -14.02 10.10
C LEU A 221 -32.31 -13.11 11.20
N ASP A 222 -31.53 -13.67 12.14
CA ASP A 222 -30.98 -12.94 13.29
C ASP A 222 -29.73 -12.11 12.92
N ASN A 223 -29.08 -12.45 11.79
CA ASN A 223 -27.86 -11.79 11.31
C ASN A 223 -27.78 -11.83 9.76
N PRO A 224 -28.63 -11.08 9.03
CA PRO A 224 -28.67 -11.13 7.59
C PRO A 224 -27.57 -10.24 6.95
N VAL A 225 -26.91 -10.76 5.91
CA VAL A 225 -25.94 -10.04 5.06
C VAL A 225 -26.53 -9.69 3.70
N LEU A 226 -25.86 -8.83 2.94
CA LEU A 226 -26.24 -8.52 1.56
C LEU A 226 -26.07 -9.75 0.65
N VAL A 227 -27.16 -10.22 0.05
CA VAL A 227 -27.20 -11.38 -0.88
C VAL A 227 -27.29 -10.91 -2.33
N LYS A 228 -28.09 -9.88 -2.58
CA LYS A 228 -28.25 -9.25 -3.89
C LYS A 228 -28.59 -7.78 -3.69
N PHE A 229 -28.28 -6.92 -4.64
CA PHE A 229 -28.75 -5.54 -4.64
C PHE A 229 -29.02 -5.06 -6.06
N SER A 230 -29.84 -4.01 -6.19
CA SER A 230 -30.03 -3.30 -7.44
C SER A 230 -29.52 -1.86 -7.35
N ILE A 231 -29.00 -1.36 -8.46
CA ILE A 231 -28.43 -0.02 -8.58
C ILE A 231 -29.10 0.80 -9.68
N SER A 232 -29.04 2.12 -9.52
CA SER A 232 -29.40 3.14 -10.52
C SER A 232 -28.33 4.24 -10.55
N THR A 233 -28.32 5.08 -11.59
CA THR A 233 -27.29 6.13 -11.72
C THR A 233 -27.57 7.34 -10.82
N ILE A 234 -26.53 7.96 -10.26
CA ILE A 234 -26.72 9.07 -9.30
C ILE A 234 -27.46 10.27 -9.92
N PHE A 235 -27.30 10.50 -11.22
CA PHE A 235 -27.96 11.61 -11.92
C PHE A 235 -29.47 11.44 -12.11
N GLU A 236 -30.03 10.25 -11.86
CA GLU A 236 -31.50 10.05 -11.79
C GLU A 236 -32.13 10.66 -10.53
N LEU A 237 -31.35 10.86 -9.45
CA LEU A 237 -31.83 11.49 -8.21
C LEU A 237 -31.89 13.02 -8.31
N LEU A 238 -31.11 13.63 -9.21
CA LEU A 238 -31.02 15.08 -9.40
C LEU A 238 -32.26 15.64 -10.13
N THR A 239 -33.38 15.68 -9.42
CA THR A 239 -34.66 16.22 -9.89
C THR A 239 -35.10 17.42 -9.05
N ASN A 240 -35.97 18.26 -9.61
CA ASN A 240 -36.62 19.37 -8.89
C ASN A 240 -37.44 18.91 -7.66
N GLY A 241 -37.76 17.62 -7.53
CA GLY A 241 -38.43 17.07 -6.36
C GLY A 241 -37.50 16.90 -5.16
N HIS A 242 -36.27 16.45 -5.38
CA HIS A 242 -35.25 16.33 -4.33
C HIS A 242 -34.47 17.63 -4.10
N PHE A 243 -34.35 18.48 -5.12
CA PHE A 243 -33.65 19.76 -5.08
C PHE A 243 -34.59 20.91 -5.49
N PRO A 244 -35.64 21.21 -4.70
CA PRO A 244 -36.60 22.27 -5.03
C PRO A 244 -35.98 23.69 -4.98
N THR A 245 -34.81 23.83 -4.35
CA THR A 245 -34.02 25.05 -4.17
C THR A 245 -33.07 25.34 -5.34
N ASP A 246 -32.67 24.33 -6.12
CA ASP A 246 -31.67 24.47 -7.18
C ASP A 246 -32.32 24.55 -8.58
N SER A 247 -32.47 25.77 -9.07
CA SER A 247 -33.01 26.05 -10.41
C SER A 247 -32.20 25.47 -11.57
N TYR A 248 -30.99 24.97 -11.33
CA TYR A 248 -30.09 24.41 -12.35
C TYR A 248 -29.89 22.90 -12.22
N ILE A 249 -30.65 22.22 -11.35
CA ILE A 249 -30.42 20.81 -11.02
C ILE A 249 -30.47 19.88 -12.25
N VAL A 250 -31.35 20.14 -13.22
CA VAL A 250 -31.49 19.34 -14.46
C VAL A 250 -30.26 19.52 -15.36
N GLN A 251 -29.70 20.73 -15.43
CA GLN A 251 -28.47 21.03 -16.16
C GLN A 251 -27.27 20.36 -15.47
N LYS A 252 -27.19 20.42 -14.15
CA LYS A 252 -26.16 19.70 -13.35
C LYS A 252 -26.25 18.19 -13.55
N ALA A 253 -27.45 17.61 -13.55
CA ALA A 253 -27.67 16.19 -13.87
C ALA A 253 -27.12 15.82 -15.25
N ALA A 254 -27.33 16.67 -16.26
CA ALA A 254 -26.78 16.47 -17.60
C ALA A 254 -25.24 16.59 -17.63
N LEU A 255 -24.64 17.53 -16.88
CA LEU A 255 -23.18 17.67 -16.75
C LEU A 255 -22.55 16.47 -16.03
N ILE A 256 -23.16 15.99 -14.93
CA ILE A 256 -22.72 14.77 -14.22
C ILE A 256 -22.82 13.57 -15.16
N LYS A 257 -23.92 13.42 -15.90
CA LYS A 257 -24.06 12.37 -16.91
C LYS A 257 -22.96 12.45 -17.97
N LEU A 258 -22.63 13.63 -18.49
CA LEU A 258 -21.54 13.82 -19.46
C LEU A 258 -20.15 13.46 -18.88
N ALA A 259 -19.89 13.80 -17.62
CA ALA A 259 -18.64 13.45 -16.95
C ALA A 259 -18.54 11.95 -16.64
N VAL A 260 -19.63 11.31 -16.21
CA VAL A 260 -19.71 9.85 -16.03
C VAL A 260 -19.55 9.14 -17.38
N ASP A 261 -20.16 9.68 -18.43
CA ASP A 261 -20.03 9.16 -19.79
C ASP A 261 -18.58 9.19 -20.29
N ARG A 262 -17.86 10.29 -20.04
CA ARG A 262 -16.42 10.44 -20.35
C ARG A 262 -15.54 9.60 -19.43
N TYR A 263 -15.86 9.48 -18.14
CA TYR A 263 -15.17 8.62 -17.19
C TYR A 263 -15.17 7.16 -17.63
N LEU A 264 -16.32 6.70 -18.15
CA LEU A 264 -16.51 5.35 -18.63
C LEU A 264 -15.94 5.13 -20.04
N SER A 265 -15.78 6.16 -20.88
CA SER A 265 -15.17 6.01 -22.21
C SER A 265 -13.65 6.17 -22.25
N ASN A 266 -13.05 7.00 -21.39
CA ASN A 266 -11.68 7.50 -21.59
C ASN A 266 -10.56 6.73 -20.86
N ARG A 267 -10.82 5.57 -20.23
CA ARG A 267 -9.84 4.92 -19.33
C ARG A 267 -9.67 3.41 -19.50
N VAL A 268 -9.58 2.92 -20.73
CA VAL A 268 -9.13 1.55 -21.02
C VAL A 268 -7.60 1.48 -20.90
N TYR A 269 -7.07 1.15 -19.72
CA TYR A 269 -5.64 0.85 -19.58
C TYR A 269 -5.34 -0.55 -20.13
N CYS A 270 -4.21 -0.77 -20.81
CA CYS A 270 -3.84 -2.13 -21.22
C CYS A 270 -3.41 -2.92 -19.98
N TYR A 271 -4.08 -4.03 -19.66
CA TYR A 271 -3.97 -4.73 -18.36
C TYR A 271 -2.52 -4.97 -17.93
N ASN A 272 -1.67 -5.42 -18.86
CA ASN A 272 -0.24 -5.66 -18.66
C ASN A 272 0.69 -4.77 -19.50
N GLN A 273 0.16 -3.71 -20.16
CA GLN A 273 0.87 -2.89 -21.15
C GLN A 273 1.45 -3.70 -22.34
N CYS A 274 0.87 -3.57 -23.54
CA CYS A 274 1.54 -4.05 -24.76
C CYS A 274 2.97 -3.49 -24.77
N THR A 275 3.97 -4.36 -24.86
CA THR A 275 5.39 -4.05 -24.63
C THR A 275 5.88 -2.85 -25.45
N ASP A 276 5.37 -2.73 -26.68
CA ASP A 276 5.23 -1.49 -27.43
C ASP A 276 4.17 -1.69 -28.56
N THR A 277 4.04 -0.71 -29.46
CA THR A 277 3.16 -0.78 -30.65
C THR A 277 3.68 -1.66 -31.79
N ILE A 278 4.89 -2.20 -31.69
CA ILE A 278 5.54 -3.13 -32.64
C ILE A 278 5.17 -4.59 -32.29
N HIS A 279 5.06 -4.90 -31.00
CA HIS A 279 4.73 -6.25 -30.50
C HIS A 279 3.21 -6.53 -30.51
N GLY A 280 2.37 -5.52 -30.25
CA GLY A 280 0.92 -5.66 -30.32
C GLY A 280 0.11 -4.36 -30.25
N THR A 281 -1.20 -4.48 -30.30
CA THR A 281 -2.18 -3.39 -30.15
C THR A 281 -3.16 -3.72 -29.03
N CYS A 282 -3.42 -2.77 -28.13
CA CYS A 282 -4.42 -2.93 -27.08
C CYS A 282 -5.83 -2.92 -27.69
N ILE A 283 -6.60 -3.98 -27.43
CA ILE A 283 -8.03 -4.06 -27.76
C ILE A 283 -8.86 -4.07 -26.47
N ASP A 284 -10.06 -3.50 -26.50
CA ASP A 284 -10.96 -3.51 -25.35
C ASP A 284 -11.28 -4.95 -24.89
N SER A 285 -11.33 -5.18 -23.58
CA SER A 285 -11.79 -6.46 -23.02
C SER A 285 -13.30 -6.67 -23.19
N GLY A 286 -14.07 -5.59 -23.42
CA GLY A 286 -15.52 -5.59 -23.63
C GLY A 286 -16.35 -5.77 -22.36
N PHE A 287 -15.73 -6.11 -21.22
CA PHE A 287 -16.40 -6.37 -19.94
C PHE A 287 -15.83 -5.53 -18.78
N PHE A 288 -14.55 -5.17 -18.80
CA PHE A 288 -13.84 -4.47 -17.73
C PHE A 288 -13.18 -3.18 -18.24
N GLN A 289 -12.79 -2.27 -17.34
CA GLN A 289 -12.11 -1.01 -17.62
C GLN A 289 -10.61 -1.20 -17.97
N PHE A 290 -10.31 -2.24 -18.75
CA PHE A 290 -8.97 -2.51 -19.27
C PHE A 290 -9.05 -3.18 -20.63
N GLY A 291 -7.97 -3.04 -21.38
CA GLY A 291 -7.78 -3.71 -22.67
C GLY A 291 -6.77 -4.84 -22.59
N ILE A 292 -6.93 -5.82 -23.48
CA ILE A 292 -6.08 -6.99 -23.64
C ILE A 292 -5.17 -6.73 -24.83
N CYS A 293 -3.90 -7.12 -24.75
CA CYS A 293 -3.00 -6.95 -25.90
C CYS A 293 -3.32 -7.96 -27.01
N GLN A 294 -3.39 -7.52 -28.27
CA GLN A 294 -3.51 -8.35 -29.48
C GLN A 294 -2.18 -8.36 -30.23
N CYS A 295 -1.65 -9.54 -30.55
CA CYS A 295 -0.34 -9.70 -31.20
C CYS A 295 -0.32 -9.19 -32.65
N LYS A 296 0.82 -8.65 -33.06
CA LYS A 296 1.26 -8.69 -34.47
C LYS A 296 1.92 -10.04 -34.79
N SER A 297 2.02 -10.39 -36.08
CA SER A 297 2.20 -11.77 -36.59
C SER A 297 3.49 -12.54 -36.21
N MET A 298 4.39 -11.97 -35.41
CA MET A 298 5.67 -12.60 -35.02
C MET A 298 5.83 -12.82 -33.50
N TRP A 299 4.79 -12.54 -32.71
CA TRP A 299 4.84 -12.54 -31.24
C TRP A 299 3.74 -13.39 -30.62
N THR A 300 3.96 -13.89 -29.40
CA THR A 300 3.00 -14.68 -28.60
C THR A 300 3.15 -14.37 -27.11
N GLY A 301 2.27 -14.93 -26.26
CA GLY A 301 2.32 -14.79 -24.79
C GLY A 301 1.20 -13.94 -24.18
N PHE A 302 1.18 -13.79 -22.86
CA PHE A 302 0.22 -12.93 -22.14
C PHE A 302 0.66 -11.45 -22.20
N ASP A 303 1.92 -11.18 -21.82
CA ASP A 303 2.58 -9.86 -21.94
C ASP A 303 3.17 -9.60 -23.34
N ARG A 304 3.01 -10.58 -24.23
CA ARG A 304 3.36 -10.58 -25.67
C ARG A 304 4.81 -10.23 -26.02
N ALA A 305 5.71 -10.38 -25.04
CA ALA A 305 7.16 -10.23 -25.17
C ALA A 305 7.90 -11.50 -25.66
N THR A 306 7.22 -12.63 -25.87
CA THR A 306 7.85 -13.89 -26.31
C THR A 306 7.86 -14.02 -27.85
N PRO A 307 9.05 -14.08 -28.50
CA PRO A 307 9.15 -14.29 -29.94
C PRO A 307 8.62 -15.68 -30.33
N ILE A 308 8.09 -15.83 -31.54
CA ILE A 308 7.80 -17.15 -32.10
C ILE A 308 9.12 -17.92 -32.31
N PRO A 309 9.30 -19.13 -31.74
CA PRO A 309 10.53 -19.91 -31.93
C PRO A 309 10.77 -20.28 -33.41
N HIS A 310 11.94 -19.95 -33.94
CA HIS A 310 12.31 -20.28 -35.32
C HIS A 310 13.01 -21.64 -35.40
N TYR A 311 12.96 -22.28 -36.57
CA TYR A 311 13.70 -23.52 -36.83
C TYR A 311 15.21 -23.29 -36.67
N ILE A 312 15.88 -24.12 -35.87
CA ILE A 312 17.33 -24.10 -35.71
C ILE A 312 17.91 -25.11 -36.70
N ASP A 313 18.74 -24.62 -37.63
CA ASP A 313 19.44 -25.48 -38.60
C ASP A 313 20.49 -26.36 -37.89
N THR A 314 20.37 -27.67 -38.07
CA THR A 314 21.17 -28.71 -37.43
C THR A 314 22.08 -29.43 -38.42
N LEU A 315 22.85 -28.68 -39.23
CA LEU A 315 23.84 -29.26 -40.13
C LEU A 315 24.86 -30.15 -39.38
N HIS A 316 24.99 -31.38 -39.88
CA HIS A 316 25.59 -32.53 -39.19
C HIS A 316 27.12 -32.51 -39.10
N ASN A 317 27.64 -33.00 -37.96
CA ASN A 317 28.86 -33.83 -37.92
C ASN A 317 29.04 -34.67 -36.63
N SER A 318 28.16 -34.56 -35.62
CA SER A 318 28.25 -35.45 -34.43
C SER A 318 26.95 -35.64 -33.64
N VAL A 319 25.92 -36.21 -34.28
CA VAL A 319 24.79 -36.83 -33.56
C VAL A 319 25.19 -38.24 -33.12
N LEU A 320 25.11 -38.52 -31.81
CA LEU A 320 25.54 -39.79 -31.22
C LEU A 320 24.37 -40.54 -30.57
N PRO A 321 24.12 -41.80 -30.94
CA PRO A 321 22.99 -42.57 -30.44
C PRO A 321 23.32 -43.19 -29.08
N ILE A 322 22.35 -43.18 -28.16
CA ILE A 322 22.54 -43.60 -26.77
C ILE A 322 21.42 -44.49 -26.25
N TRP A 323 21.74 -45.30 -25.25
CA TRP A 323 20.82 -46.18 -24.55
C TRP A 323 21.18 -46.36 -23.08
N LYS A 324 20.35 -47.14 -22.36
CA LYS A 324 20.51 -47.50 -20.93
C LYS A 324 20.66 -46.28 -20.03
N THR A 325 19.88 -45.23 -20.29
CA THR A 325 20.06 -43.91 -19.66
C THR A 325 18.74 -43.17 -19.44
N ARG A 326 18.74 -42.26 -18.48
CA ARG A 326 17.59 -41.43 -18.06
C ARG A 326 18.12 -40.04 -17.74
N ALA A 327 17.23 -39.05 -17.63
CA ALA A 327 17.58 -37.70 -17.23
C ALA A 327 18.47 -37.70 -15.95
N GLY A 328 19.52 -36.88 -15.97
CA GLY A 328 20.53 -36.80 -14.91
C GLY A 328 21.43 -38.04 -14.71
N ARG A 329 21.38 -39.06 -15.59
CA ARG A 329 22.21 -40.29 -15.49
C ARG A 329 23.17 -40.43 -16.69
N ASN A 330 24.24 -41.20 -16.49
CA ASN A 330 25.24 -41.46 -17.54
C ASN A 330 24.61 -42.20 -18.73
N SER A 331 25.14 -41.98 -19.92
CA SER A 331 24.65 -42.56 -21.18
C SER A 331 25.65 -43.53 -21.78
N TYR A 332 25.16 -44.67 -22.28
CA TYR A 332 25.96 -45.66 -22.98
C TYR A 332 25.79 -45.49 -24.50
N PRO A 333 26.86 -45.51 -25.31
CA PRO A 333 26.75 -45.48 -26.76
C PRO A 333 25.95 -46.70 -27.28
N ALA A 334 25.05 -46.45 -28.21
CA ALA A 334 24.35 -47.50 -28.95
C ALA A 334 25.19 -47.93 -30.17
N SER A 335 25.13 -49.21 -30.52
CA SER A 335 25.94 -49.80 -31.60
C SER A 335 25.06 -50.35 -32.73
N ILE A 336 25.68 -50.68 -33.86
CA ILE A 336 24.98 -51.35 -34.96
C ILE A 336 24.76 -52.82 -34.57
N GLY A 337 23.52 -53.30 -34.66
CA GLY A 337 23.16 -54.68 -34.34
C GLY A 337 21.68 -54.87 -34.04
N TYR A 338 21.21 -56.12 -34.09
CA TYR A 338 19.81 -56.49 -33.88
C TYR A 338 19.43 -56.76 -32.40
N GLY A 339 20.39 -56.63 -31.49
CA GLY A 339 20.26 -56.94 -30.06
C GLY A 339 20.10 -55.72 -29.14
N LYS A 340 20.39 -55.92 -27.85
CA LYS A 340 20.32 -54.86 -26.81
C LYS A 340 21.36 -53.78 -27.08
N GLY A 341 20.95 -52.52 -26.97
CA GLY A 341 21.75 -51.35 -27.35
C GLY A 341 21.92 -51.17 -28.86
N GLY A 342 21.24 -52.00 -29.66
CA GLY A 342 21.39 -52.03 -31.11
C GLY A 342 20.50 -51.05 -31.88
N MET A 343 20.95 -50.71 -33.09
CA MET A 343 20.16 -50.15 -34.18
C MET A 343 20.43 -50.93 -35.48
N ILE A 344 19.46 -50.96 -36.40
CA ILE A 344 19.64 -51.60 -37.73
C ILE A 344 20.63 -50.76 -38.56
N PRO A 345 21.57 -51.35 -39.33
CA PRO A 345 22.55 -50.60 -40.13
C PRO A 345 21.94 -49.51 -41.04
N THR A 346 20.76 -49.78 -41.61
CA THR A 346 20.01 -48.87 -42.50
C THR A 346 19.12 -47.88 -41.75
N GLU A 347 18.84 -48.11 -40.46
CA GLU A 347 17.92 -47.32 -39.63
C GLU A 347 18.70 -46.56 -38.52
N LYS A 348 19.80 -45.92 -38.93
CA LYS A 348 20.79 -45.22 -38.09
C LYS A 348 20.31 -43.84 -37.62
N VAL A 349 20.94 -43.29 -36.58
CA VAL A 349 20.53 -42.02 -35.95
C VAL A 349 20.68 -40.77 -36.83
N SER A 350 21.58 -40.76 -37.81
CA SER A 350 21.72 -39.60 -38.70
C SER A 350 20.51 -39.40 -39.62
N ASN A 351 19.68 -40.43 -39.78
CA ASN A 351 18.45 -40.39 -40.57
C ASN A 351 17.38 -39.44 -39.99
N ILE A 352 17.52 -38.93 -38.76
CA ILE A 352 16.51 -38.06 -38.11
C ILE A 352 16.64 -36.57 -38.44
N PHE A 353 17.66 -36.23 -39.24
CA PHE A 353 17.95 -34.88 -39.72
C PHE A 353 18.48 -34.95 -41.17
N ASP A 354 18.10 -35.97 -41.94
CA ASP A 354 18.50 -36.10 -43.35
C ASP A 354 17.47 -35.49 -44.33
N HIS A 355 16.38 -34.94 -43.79
CA HIS A 355 15.24 -34.35 -44.52
C HIS A 355 14.50 -35.33 -45.44
N ASN A 356 14.70 -36.64 -45.28
CA ASN A 356 14.04 -37.68 -46.02
C ASN A 356 13.08 -38.50 -45.14
N ILE A 357 11.79 -38.14 -45.17
CA ILE A 357 10.73 -38.84 -44.44
C ILE A 357 10.57 -40.34 -44.74
N HIS A 358 11.27 -40.88 -45.75
CA HIS A 358 11.30 -42.31 -46.06
C HIS A 358 12.41 -43.09 -45.34
N THR A 359 13.48 -42.43 -44.89
CA THR A 359 14.44 -43.01 -43.95
C THR A 359 13.87 -42.91 -42.52
N LYS A 360 14.51 -43.56 -41.54
CA LYS A 360 14.12 -43.50 -40.13
C LYS A 360 15.26 -43.94 -39.22
N TYR A 361 15.26 -43.50 -37.97
CA TYR A 361 16.06 -44.10 -36.90
C TYR A 361 15.23 -45.11 -36.12
N ARG A 362 15.81 -46.26 -35.77
CA ARG A 362 15.17 -47.25 -34.89
C ARG A 362 16.13 -47.75 -33.83
N SER A 363 15.74 -47.63 -32.56
CA SER A 363 16.53 -48.09 -31.42
C SER A 363 15.80 -49.21 -30.66
N PHE A 364 16.50 -50.32 -30.39
CA PHE A 364 15.96 -51.45 -29.63
C PHE A 364 16.05 -51.26 -28.11
N GLY A 365 16.96 -50.41 -27.63
CA GLY A 365 17.20 -50.17 -26.21
C GLY A 365 17.52 -51.46 -25.45
N SER A 366 16.74 -51.79 -24.42
CA SER A 366 16.89 -53.03 -23.65
C SER A 366 16.33 -54.30 -24.34
N GLY A 367 15.75 -54.17 -25.54
CA GLY A 367 15.15 -55.26 -26.33
C GLY A 367 16.02 -55.77 -27.48
N SER A 368 15.37 -56.39 -28.47
CA SER A 368 15.97 -56.81 -29.75
C SER A 368 14.92 -56.74 -30.86
N ASN A 369 15.30 -56.93 -32.12
CA ASN A 369 14.36 -56.85 -33.27
C ASN A 369 13.15 -57.80 -33.15
N ASN A 370 13.31 -58.93 -32.47
CA ASN A 370 12.28 -59.97 -32.36
C ASN A 370 11.49 -59.92 -31.03
N ILE A 371 11.83 -58.99 -30.11
CA ILE A 371 11.13 -58.84 -28.82
C ILE A 371 10.12 -57.69 -28.91
N MET A 372 8.84 -58.02 -29.04
CA MET A 372 7.75 -57.06 -28.94
C MET A 372 7.43 -56.78 -27.46
N SER A 373 7.75 -55.59 -26.98
CA SER A 373 7.36 -55.15 -25.63
C SER A 373 7.26 -53.63 -25.57
N GLN A 374 6.30 -53.14 -24.79
CA GLN A 374 6.13 -51.71 -24.49
C GLN A 374 7.39 -51.10 -23.83
N LYS A 375 8.26 -51.92 -23.22
CA LYS A 375 9.53 -51.49 -22.60
C LYS A 375 10.74 -51.44 -23.55
N THR A 376 10.67 -52.04 -24.74
CA THR A 376 11.77 -51.94 -25.73
C THR A 376 11.86 -50.52 -26.28
N GLY A 377 13.05 -50.07 -26.71
CA GLY A 377 13.26 -48.70 -27.20
C GLY A 377 13.16 -47.58 -26.15
N LEU A 378 12.65 -47.84 -24.94
CA LEU A 378 12.65 -46.85 -23.86
C LEU A 378 14.06 -46.69 -23.27
N ASN A 379 14.35 -45.53 -22.69
CA ASN A 379 15.67 -45.19 -22.14
C ASN A 379 16.76 -45.16 -23.24
N THR A 380 16.35 -44.74 -24.44
CA THR A 380 17.20 -44.55 -25.63
C THR A 380 17.00 -43.17 -26.22
N GLY A 381 17.89 -42.76 -27.12
CA GLY A 381 17.73 -41.54 -27.90
C GLY A 381 19.04 -41.15 -28.55
N PHE A 382 19.38 -39.86 -28.44
CA PHE A 382 20.60 -39.30 -28.99
C PHE A 382 21.05 -38.07 -28.20
N TYR A 383 22.32 -37.70 -28.36
CA TYR A 383 22.77 -36.35 -28.06
C TYR A 383 23.55 -35.76 -29.23
N LEU A 384 23.59 -34.43 -29.30
CA LEU A 384 24.31 -33.68 -30.32
C LEU A 384 24.79 -32.33 -29.78
N THR A 385 25.73 -31.72 -30.50
CA THR A 385 26.18 -30.34 -30.30
C THR A 385 25.70 -29.51 -31.48
N LEU A 386 25.12 -28.34 -31.23
CA LEU A 386 24.59 -27.47 -32.28
C LEU A 386 25.73 -26.79 -33.06
N ASN A 387 25.57 -26.72 -34.39
CA ASN A 387 26.52 -26.03 -35.26
C ASN A 387 26.31 -24.49 -35.28
N ALA A 388 25.10 -24.04 -34.90
CA ALA A 388 24.73 -22.63 -34.76
C ALA A 388 25.32 -21.93 -33.50
N GLY A 389 26.23 -22.62 -32.77
CA GLY A 389 26.81 -22.13 -31.53
C GLY A 389 25.96 -22.45 -30.30
N ILE A 390 25.86 -21.51 -29.37
CA ILE A 390 25.06 -21.68 -28.13
C ILE A 390 23.70 -21.02 -28.35
N CYS A 391 22.60 -21.79 -28.25
CA CYS A 391 21.24 -21.32 -28.54
C CYS A 391 20.29 -21.56 -27.36
N ILE A 392 19.15 -20.85 -27.33
CA ILE A 392 18.02 -21.20 -26.47
C ILE A 392 17.04 -22.03 -27.31
N VAL A 393 17.09 -23.36 -27.17
CA VAL A 393 16.02 -24.24 -27.67
C VAL A 393 14.81 -24.12 -26.74
N SER A 394 13.66 -23.74 -27.30
CA SER A 394 12.37 -23.59 -26.62
C SER A 394 11.24 -24.36 -27.32
N GLY A 395 11.55 -25.17 -28.33
CA GLY A 395 10.60 -26.10 -28.92
C GLY A 395 11.24 -27.25 -29.71
N PHE A 396 10.45 -28.27 -30.03
CA PHE A 396 10.83 -29.35 -30.93
C PHE A 396 9.62 -30.00 -31.63
N GLN A 397 9.86 -30.72 -32.73
CA GLN A 397 8.83 -31.44 -33.46
C GLN A 397 9.37 -32.77 -34.02
N PHE A 398 8.61 -33.85 -33.85
CA PHE A 398 8.88 -35.15 -34.50
C PHE A 398 8.14 -35.30 -35.83
N THR A 399 8.68 -36.11 -36.74
CA THR A 399 7.93 -36.72 -37.86
C THR A 399 7.87 -38.23 -37.68
N THR A 400 6.66 -38.79 -37.78
CA THR A 400 6.44 -40.25 -37.65
C THR A 400 7.15 -41.03 -38.75
N ALA A 401 7.57 -42.25 -38.43
CA ALA A 401 8.14 -43.13 -39.45
C ALA A 401 7.09 -43.58 -40.48
N THR A 402 7.52 -44.20 -41.58
CA THR A 402 6.64 -44.74 -42.63
C THR A 402 5.86 -46.01 -42.24
N SER A 403 6.02 -46.54 -41.02
CA SER A 403 5.38 -47.81 -40.60
C SER A 403 5.08 -47.89 -39.09
N HIS A 404 4.37 -48.93 -38.63
CA HIS A 404 4.20 -49.35 -37.22
C HIS A 404 3.94 -48.23 -36.17
N PRO A 405 2.69 -47.75 -35.99
CA PRO A 405 2.32 -46.75 -34.96
C PRO A 405 2.86 -47.03 -33.55
N ASN A 406 2.89 -48.32 -33.18
CA ASN A 406 3.25 -48.77 -31.83
C ASN A 406 4.71 -48.51 -31.42
N ARG A 407 5.56 -48.08 -32.35
CA ARG A 407 6.95 -47.66 -32.11
C ARG A 407 7.11 -46.14 -31.97
N ASP A 408 6.08 -45.33 -32.16
CA ASP A 408 6.19 -43.87 -32.01
C ASP A 408 6.57 -43.53 -30.55
N PRO A 409 7.56 -42.65 -30.30
CA PRO A 409 7.76 -42.07 -28.97
C PRO A 409 6.52 -41.23 -28.64
N ILE A 410 5.98 -41.36 -27.43
CA ILE A 410 4.85 -40.53 -26.96
C ILE A 410 5.25 -39.59 -25.82
N MET A 411 6.25 -39.95 -25.00
CA MET A 411 6.88 -39.03 -24.04
C MET A 411 8.41 -39.08 -24.13
N ILE A 412 9.02 -37.92 -23.93
CA ILE A 412 10.47 -37.73 -23.92
C ILE A 412 10.96 -36.86 -22.75
N THR A 413 12.27 -36.90 -22.49
CA THR A 413 12.99 -35.80 -21.83
C THR A 413 13.94 -35.13 -22.82
N LEU A 414 14.10 -33.82 -22.71
CA LEU A 414 15.18 -33.06 -23.34
C LEU A 414 16.03 -32.39 -22.25
N GLU A 415 17.35 -32.47 -22.42
CA GLU A 415 18.33 -31.87 -21.51
C GLU A 415 19.33 -31.02 -22.31
N GLY A 416 19.80 -29.93 -21.71
CA GLY A 416 20.84 -29.05 -22.26
C GLY A 416 22.19 -29.22 -21.55
N SER A 417 23.29 -28.94 -22.25
CA SER A 417 24.64 -28.96 -21.69
C SER A 417 25.56 -27.93 -22.36
N ASN A 418 26.48 -27.37 -21.57
CA ASN A 418 27.61 -26.57 -22.03
C ASN A 418 28.97 -27.24 -21.74
N ALA A 419 28.97 -28.52 -21.33
CA ALA A 419 30.19 -29.27 -21.05
C ALA A 419 30.92 -29.70 -22.32
N ASP A 420 32.22 -29.97 -22.19
CA ASP A 420 33.05 -30.48 -23.28
C ASP A 420 32.58 -31.86 -23.80
N LYS A 421 32.88 -32.12 -25.07
CA LYS A 421 32.43 -33.32 -25.81
C LYS A 421 32.81 -34.64 -25.12
N SER A 422 33.92 -34.67 -24.38
CA SER A 422 34.38 -35.82 -23.59
C SER A 422 33.51 -36.11 -22.36
N LEU A 423 32.77 -35.13 -21.86
CA LEU A 423 31.95 -35.23 -20.65
C LEU A 423 30.47 -35.52 -20.94
N LEU A 424 30.03 -35.39 -22.21
CA LEU A 424 28.62 -35.54 -22.61
C LEU A 424 28.03 -36.96 -22.38
N THR A 425 28.85 -37.95 -22.03
CA THR A 425 28.39 -39.28 -21.59
C THR A 425 28.03 -39.35 -20.09
N PHE A 426 28.42 -38.36 -19.28
CA PHE A 426 28.10 -38.30 -17.84
C PHE A 426 26.80 -37.56 -17.58
N GLY A 427 25.96 -38.10 -16.68
CA GLY A 427 24.65 -37.54 -16.37
C GLY A 427 24.69 -36.17 -15.70
N ILE A 428 25.75 -35.89 -14.94
CA ILE A 428 25.95 -34.61 -14.24
C ILE A 428 26.20 -33.43 -15.18
N SER A 429 26.58 -33.69 -16.43
CA SER A 429 26.81 -32.65 -17.44
C SER A 429 25.52 -32.12 -18.07
N TRP A 430 24.35 -32.67 -17.73
CA TRP A 430 23.07 -32.40 -18.39
C TRP A 430 22.04 -31.78 -17.43
N SER A 431 21.45 -30.67 -17.85
CA SER A 431 20.36 -29.98 -17.14
C SER A 431 19.02 -30.29 -17.82
N LEU A 432 18.02 -30.76 -17.06
CA LEU A 432 16.70 -31.08 -17.59
C LEU A 432 15.92 -29.80 -17.93
N ILE A 433 15.54 -29.65 -19.19
CA ILE A 433 14.77 -28.50 -19.70
C ILE A 433 13.37 -28.87 -20.18
N TYR A 434 13.12 -30.15 -20.47
CA TYR A 434 11.80 -30.64 -20.84
C TYR A 434 11.59 -32.08 -20.37
N ASN A 435 10.38 -32.37 -19.88
CA ASN A 435 9.92 -33.73 -19.57
C ASN A 435 8.42 -33.80 -19.81
N GLY A 436 7.99 -34.49 -20.87
CA GLY A 436 6.59 -34.46 -21.27
C GLY A 436 6.32 -35.08 -22.63
N SER A 437 5.35 -34.50 -23.32
CA SER A 437 4.85 -34.88 -24.63
C SER A 437 5.93 -35.00 -25.71
N SER A 438 5.65 -35.77 -26.74
CA SER A 438 6.42 -35.77 -27.99
C SER A 438 5.71 -35.02 -29.12
N GLY A 439 4.45 -34.64 -28.93
CA GLY A 439 3.54 -34.22 -29.99
C GLY A 439 2.92 -35.37 -30.79
N LEU A 440 3.07 -36.62 -30.35
CA LEU A 440 2.59 -37.83 -31.03
C LEU A 440 1.60 -38.66 -30.20
N GLU A 441 1.02 -38.14 -29.12
CA GLU A 441 -0.01 -38.84 -28.33
C GLU A 441 -1.20 -39.26 -29.19
N SER A 442 -1.73 -38.30 -29.96
CA SER A 442 -2.58 -38.62 -31.12
C SER A 442 -1.68 -38.97 -32.30
N ASP A 443 -2.10 -39.96 -33.09
CA ASP A 443 -1.37 -40.42 -34.25
C ASP A 443 -1.64 -39.53 -35.47
N PRO A 444 -0.67 -38.74 -35.98
CA PRO A 444 -0.90 -37.86 -37.12
C PRO A 444 -0.92 -38.61 -38.47
N GLY A 445 -0.79 -39.94 -38.47
CA GLY A 445 -0.52 -40.74 -39.67
C GLY A 445 0.97 -40.91 -39.94
N ARG A 446 1.34 -41.68 -40.98
CA ARG A 446 2.74 -42.04 -41.30
C ARG A 446 3.42 -41.04 -42.22
N GLY A 447 4.69 -40.74 -41.95
CA GLY A 447 5.43 -39.67 -42.64
C GLY A 447 4.84 -38.28 -42.39
N LYS A 448 4.19 -38.07 -41.24
CA LYS A 448 3.50 -36.81 -40.88
C LYS A 448 4.15 -36.20 -39.64
N ARG A 449 4.22 -34.87 -39.62
CA ARG A 449 4.71 -34.10 -38.47
C ARG A 449 3.72 -34.19 -37.32
N GLY A 450 4.24 -34.39 -36.11
CA GLY A 450 3.48 -34.29 -34.86
C GLY A 450 3.20 -32.83 -34.47
N VAL A 451 2.49 -32.65 -33.36
CA VAL A 451 2.22 -31.33 -32.78
C VAL A 451 3.55 -30.71 -32.30
N LEU A 452 3.86 -29.50 -32.76
CA LEU A 452 5.02 -28.73 -32.29
C LEU A 452 4.94 -28.56 -30.77
N GLN A 453 5.94 -29.07 -30.05
CA GLN A 453 6.07 -28.88 -28.62
C GLN A 453 6.84 -27.59 -28.35
N ILE A 454 6.23 -26.67 -27.60
CA ILE A 454 6.85 -25.42 -27.15
C ILE A 454 6.93 -25.47 -25.62
N PHE A 455 8.06 -25.04 -25.05
CA PHE A 455 8.32 -25.10 -23.62
C PHE A 455 9.26 -23.96 -23.18
N ASN A 456 9.11 -23.57 -21.91
CA ASN A 456 9.90 -22.49 -21.34
C ASN A 456 11.33 -22.96 -21.03
N ASN A 457 12.29 -22.46 -21.81
CA ASN A 457 13.71 -22.49 -21.50
C ASN A 457 14.26 -21.07 -21.68
N SER A 458 14.99 -20.57 -20.67
CA SER A 458 15.68 -19.28 -20.71
C SER A 458 17.21 -19.42 -20.71
N GLN A 459 17.72 -20.65 -20.72
CA GLN A 459 19.15 -20.95 -20.67
C GLN A 459 19.71 -21.31 -22.04
N LEU A 460 20.88 -20.74 -22.31
CA LEU A 460 21.71 -20.96 -23.50
C LEU A 460 22.48 -22.28 -23.36
N TYR A 461 22.27 -23.24 -24.27
CA TYR A 461 23.04 -24.48 -24.31
C TYR A 461 23.68 -24.76 -25.68
N ARG A 462 24.85 -25.38 -25.63
CA ARG A 462 25.69 -25.79 -26.76
C ARG A 462 25.32 -27.18 -27.29
N SER A 463 24.96 -28.09 -26.37
CA SER A 463 24.63 -29.49 -26.66
C SER A 463 23.28 -29.85 -26.06
N TYR A 464 22.57 -30.77 -26.73
CA TYR A 464 21.24 -31.24 -26.34
C TYR A 464 21.17 -32.77 -26.35
N ARG A 465 20.50 -33.35 -25.35
CA ARG A 465 20.27 -34.79 -25.21
C ARG A 465 18.77 -35.08 -25.14
N LEU A 466 18.28 -35.92 -26.04
CA LEU A 466 16.90 -36.37 -26.09
C LEU A 466 16.82 -37.83 -25.67
N LEU A 467 15.89 -38.16 -24.78
CA LEU A 467 15.63 -39.53 -24.31
C LEU A 467 14.15 -39.88 -24.42
N VAL A 468 13.84 -41.05 -24.99
CA VAL A 468 12.50 -41.63 -25.06
C VAL A 468 12.13 -42.27 -23.73
N VAL A 469 11.06 -41.75 -23.10
CA VAL A 469 10.55 -42.21 -21.81
C VAL A 469 9.40 -43.21 -21.99
N LEU A 470 8.52 -42.97 -22.97
CA LEU A 470 7.39 -43.83 -23.28
C LEU A 470 7.11 -43.89 -24.79
N LYS A 471 6.56 -45.01 -25.27
CA LYS A 471 6.17 -45.24 -26.67
C LYS A 471 4.72 -45.75 -26.78
N ARG A 472 4.09 -45.55 -27.94
CA ARG A 472 2.64 -45.74 -28.15
C ARG A 472 2.13 -47.14 -27.77
N GLY A 473 2.83 -48.22 -28.13
CA GLY A 473 2.29 -49.58 -27.97
C GLY A 473 3.32 -50.70 -27.82
N VAL A 474 2.82 -51.94 -27.85
CA VAL A 474 3.62 -53.17 -27.78
C VAL A 474 4.17 -53.49 -29.16
N GLU A 475 5.49 -53.40 -29.31
CA GLU A 475 6.22 -53.56 -30.58
C GLU A 475 7.74 -53.53 -30.30
N SER A 476 8.62 -54.00 -31.20
CA SER A 476 10.07 -54.02 -31.02
C SER A 476 10.77 -52.70 -31.39
N GLY A 477 11.17 -51.96 -30.35
CA GLY A 477 11.92 -50.70 -30.43
C GLY A 477 11.04 -49.45 -30.47
N VAL A 478 11.72 -48.30 -30.62
CA VAL A 478 11.14 -46.97 -30.93
C VAL A 478 11.65 -46.53 -32.30
N HIS A 479 10.85 -45.79 -33.08
CA HIS A 479 11.29 -45.19 -34.34
C HIS A 479 10.67 -43.82 -34.64
N TYR A 480 11.33 -43.04 -35.50
CA TYR A 480 10.84 -41.77 -36.07
C TYR A 480 11.70 -41.42 -37.30
N SER A 481 11.13 -40.61 -38.21
CA SER A 481 11.81 -40.22 -39.47
C SER A 481 12.54 -38.89 -39.37
N GLU A 482 11.97 -37.87 -38.74
CA GLU A 482 12.65 -36.58 -38.56
C GLU A 482 12.49 -36.07 -37.13
N PHE A 483 13.41 -35.21 -36.74
CA PHE A 483 13.35 -34.41 -35.54
C PHE A 483 13.81 -32.98 -35.85
N ALA A 484 13.08 -31.96 -35.38
CA ALA A 484 13.40 -30.55 -35.60
C ALA A 484 13.49 -29.82 -34.26
N PHE A 485 14.55 -29.02 -34.07
CA PHE A 485 14.66 -28.09 -32.95
C PHE A 485 14.14 -26.69 -33.35
N TYR A 486 13.50 -26.03 -32.40
CA TYR A 486 13.02 -24.66 -32.53
C TYR A 486 13.52 -23.82 -31.33
N GLY A 487 13.84 -22.56 -31.57
CA GLY A 487 14.39 -21.68 -30.53
C GLY A 487 14.77 -20.30 -31.03
N HIS A 488 15.60 -19.60 -30.27
CA HIS A 488 16.06 -18.24 -30.55
C HIS A 488 17.41 -17.92 -29.89
N SER A 489 17.90 -16.70 -30.13
CA SER A 489 19.06 -16.11 -29.44
C SER A 489 20.36 -16.93 -29.54
N CYS A 490 20.66 -17.48 -30.71
CA CYS A 490 21.92 -18.19 -30.97
C CYS A 490 23.13 -17.24 -31.00
N LEU A 491 24.22 -17.62 -30.34
CA LEU A 491 25.48 -16.88 -30.31
C LEU A 491 26.61 -17.66 -31.02
N PRO A 492 27.35 -17.05 -31.97
CA PRO A 492 28.43 -17.71 -32.69
C PRO A 492 29.64 -18.04 -31.79
N GLU A 493 30.39 -19.05 -32.21
CA GLU A 493 31.34 -19.79 -31.38
C GLU A 493 32.73 -19.12 -31.23
N SER A 494 32.80 -17.93 -30.60
CA SER A 494 34.06 -17.16 -30.52
C SER A 494 34.46 -16.67 -29.12
N HIS A 495 34.15 -17.41 -28.04
CA HIS A 495 34.64 -17.13 -26.68
C HIS A 495 35.32 -18.35 -26.03
N ARG A 496 36.64 -18.49 -26.25
CA ARG A 496 37.51 -19.34 -25.43
C ARG A 496 37.99 -18.58 -24.20
N ARG A 497 37.61 -19.01 -22.99
CA ARG A 497 38.40 -18.93 -21.73
C ARG A 497 37.57 -19.45 -20.54
N THR A 498 37.92 -20.63 -20.00
CA THR A 498 38.02 -20.94 -18.53
C THR A 498 38.33 -22.43 -18.27
N GLU A 499 39.53 -22.90 -18.62
CA GLU A 499 39.95 -24.29 -18.31
C GLU A 499 40.52 -24.50 -16.87
N ASN A 500 40.58 -23.46 -16.04
CA ASN A 500 41.20 -23.52 -14.70
C ASN A 500 40.24 -23.31 -13.50
N MET A 501 38.92 -23.17 -13.70
CA MET A 501 37.96 -22.99 -12.60
C MET A 501 37.41 -24.29 -12.00
N VAL A 502 37.33 -25.37 -12.79
CA VAL A 502 36.60 -26.60 -12.40
C VAL A 502 37.28 -27.39 -11.27
N LYS A 503 38.59 -27.21 -11.04
CA LYS A 503 39.31 -27.84 -9.91
C LYS A 503 39.25 -27.07 -8.58
N ILE A 504 38.67 -25.86 -8.54
CA ILE A 504 38.57 -25.05 -7.31
C ILE A 504 37.12 -24.99 -6.79
N ALA A 505 36.13 -25.22 -7.65
CA ALA A 505 34.70 -25.13 -7.29
C ALA A 505 34.15 -26.24 -6.35
N MET A 506 34.97 -27.22 -5.92
CA MET A 506 34.52 -28.29 -5.01
C MET A 506 34.63 -27.94 -3.51
N THR A 507 35.01 -26.71 -3.14
CA THR A 507 35.26 -26.34 -1.73
C THR A 507 34.75 -24.97 -1.28
N GLN A 508 34.15 -24.15 -2.15
CA GLN A 508 33.70 -22.79 -1.78
C GLN A 508 32.31 -22.81 -1.11
N THR A 509 32.30 -22.79 0.24
CA THR A 509 31.09 -22.51 1.04
C THR A 509 30.89 -21.00 1.18
N THR A 510 29.68 -20.50 0.97
CA THR A 510 29.31 -19.12 1.25
C THR A 510 28.95 -18.96 2.72
N SER A 511 29.47 -17.91 3.36
CA SER A 511 29.35 -17.65 4.79
C SER A 511 28.86 -16.23 5.06
N ALA A 512 28.03 -16.06 6.09
CA ALA A 512 27.55 -14.75 6.50
C ALA A 512 27.38 -14.64 8.02
N TYR A 513 27.52 -13.43 8.53
CA TYR A 513 26.86 -13.06 9.79
C TYR A 513 25.46 -12.53 9.51
N MET A 514 24.49 -12.93 10.32
CA MET A 514 23.09 -12.50 10.17
C MET A 514 22.56 -11.90 11.48
N THR A 515 21.83 -10.80 11.33
CA THR A 515 21.05 -10.17 12.41
C THR A 515 19.62 -9.88 11.96
N VAL A 516 18.69 -9.95 12.90
CA VAL A 516 17.29 -9.55 12.72
C VAL A 516 16.97 -8.44 13.73
N THR A 517 16.46 -7.31 13.26
CA THR A 517 16.09 -6.15 14.08
C THR A 517 14.57 -6.02 14.16
N SER A 518 14.05 -5.85 15.38
CA SER A 518 12.64 -5.51 15.61
C SER A 518 12.52 -4.00 15.78
N ASP A 519 12.01 -3.30 14.76
CA ASP A 519 11.64 -1.89 14.87
C ASP A 519 10.16 -1.70 15.26
N TYR A 520 9.53 -2.74 15.83
CA TYR A 520 8.18 -2.66 16.39
C TYR A 520 8.21 -2.19 17.84
N SER A 521 7.10 -1.58 18.30
CA SER A 521 6.82 -1.27 19.71
C SER A 521 6.56 -2.50 20.60
N GLN A 522 6.74 -3.72 20.07
CA GLN A 522 6.49 -5.00 20.74
C GLN A 522 7.53 -6.04 20.28
N PRO A 523 7.84 -7.06 21.09
CA PRO A 523 8.78 -8.12 20.69
C PRO A 523 8.42 -8.80 19.36
N LEU A 524 9.45 -9.33 18.70
CA LEU A 524 9.38 -10.02 17.42
C LEU A 524 9.91 -11.44 17.58
N ILE A 525 9.06 -12.43 17.29
CA ILE A 525 9.50 -13.83 17.23
C ILE A 525 9.95 -14.12 15.80
N SER A 526 11.22 -14.50 15.66
CA SER A 526 11.83 -14.93 14.42
C SER A 526 11.97 -16.45 14.42
N THR A 527 11.35 -17.11 13.43
CA THR A 527 11.47 -18.57 13.23
C THR A 527 12.12 -18.89 11.89
N THR A 528 12.99 -19.90 11.87
CA THR A 528 13.53 -20.48 10.64
C THR A 528 12.95 -21.85 10.35
N SER A 529 12.87 -22.19 9.06
CA SER A 529 12.34 -23.45 8.56
C SER A 529 12.95 -23.81 7.20
N ILE A 530 12.70 -25.03 6.70
CA ILE A 530 13.13 -25.50 5.37
C ILE A 530 14.63 -25.27 5.11
N ASN A 531 15.49 -25.90 5.92
CA ASN A 531 16.95 -25.73 5.84
C ASN A 531 17.57 -26.70 4.81
N MET A 532 17.65 -26.30 3.54
CA MET A 532 18.15 -27.12 2.44
C MET A 532 19.62 -26.83 2.13
N ASN A 533 20.45 -27.88 2.18
CA ASN A 533 21.91 -27.83 1.97
C ASN A 533 22.67 -26.85 2.87
N MET A 534 22.08 -26.29 3.92
CA MET A 534 22.76 -25.38 4.84
C MET A 534 23.66 -26.13 5.82
N LYS A 535 24.82 -25.56 6.18
CA LYS A 535 25.70 -26.06 7.24
C LYS A 535 25.35 -25.47 8.60
N ASN A 536 25.12 -24.15 8.65
CA ASN A 536 24.66 -23.42 9.83
C ASN A 536 23.52 -22.48 9.42
N THR A 537 22.46 -22.40 10.22
CA THR A 537 21.26 -21.58 9.96
C THR A 537 20.95 -20.68 11.15
N PHE A 538 20.23 -19.58 10.91
CA PHE A 538 19.84 -18.66 11.96
C PHE A 538 18.89 -19.39 12.95
N PRO A 539 19.18 -19.41 14.26
CA PRO A 539 18.33 -20.10 15.23
C PRO A 539 17.04 -19.31 15.48
N ASN A 540 16.01 -19.98 16.00
CA ASN A 540 14.78 -19.30 16.42
C ASN A 540 15.09 -18.38 17.61
N GLN A 541 14.68 -17.12 17.56
CA GLN A 541 14.96 -16.10 18.58
C GLN A 541 13.75 -15.21 18.80
N THR A 542 13.47 -14.87 20.07
CA THR A 542 12.62 -13.72 20.41
C THR A 542 13.51 -12.49 20.53
N ILE A 543 13.11 -11.40 19.87
CA ILE A 543 13.87 -10.16 19.76
C ILE A 543 13.03 -9.06 20.41
N GLU A 544 13.60 -8.39 21.41
CA GLU A 544 12.90 -7.33 22.14
C GLU A 544 12.58 -6.12 21.25
N ALA A 545 11.57 -5.33 21.66
CA ALA A 545 11.15 -4.13 20.96
C ALA A 545 12.31 -3.13 20.78
N GLY A 546 12.51 -2.61 19.55
CA GLY A 546 13.62 -1.73 19.18
C GLY A 546 15.03 -2.31 19.34
N ARG A 547 15.17 -3.63 19.48
CA ARG A 547 16.49 -4.29 19.62
C ARG A 547 16.83 -5.14 18.40
N THR A 548 18.12 -5.39 18.25
CA THR A 548 18.67 -6.34 17.27
C THR A 548 18.99 -7.67 17.94
N SER A 549 18.79 -8.78 17.22
CA SER A 549 19.12 -10.13 17.67
C SER A 549 20.60 -10.29 18.00
N SER A 550 20.94 -11.40 18.66
CA SER A 550 22.32 -11.87 18.69
C SER A 550 22.84 -12.10 17.25
N VAL A 551 24.12 -11.78 17.01
CA VAL A 551 24.76 -12.05 15.72
C VAL A 551 24.92 -13.55 15.55
N SER A 552 24.35 -14.10 14.49
CA SER A 552 24.40 -15.54 14.21
C SER A 552 25.29 -15.81 13.00
N TYR A 553 26.18 -16.80 13.09
CA TYR A 553 26.95 -17.29 11.94
C TYR A 553 26.11 -18.29 11.14
N ILE A 554 25.96 -18.04 9.85
CA ILE A 554 25.26 -18.92 8.91
C ILE A 554 26.17 -19.26 7.73
N SER A 555 26.03 -20.46 7.18
CA SER A 555 26.82 -20.87 6.02
C SER A 555 26.16 -21.95 5.18
N SER A 556 26.41 -21.89 3.88
CA SER A 556 26.06 -22.93 2.92
C SER A 556 26.83 -24.21 3.24
N GLY A 557 26.24 -25.35 2.90
CA GLY A 557 26.92 -26.63 2.90
C GLY A 557 27.85 -26.78 1.69
N THR A 558 28.58 -27.89 1.67
CA THR A 558 29.51 -28.28 0.59
C THR A 558 28.79 -29.07 -0.53
N GLY A 559 27.49 -28.82 -0.74
CA GLY A 559 26.66 -29.57 -1.68
C GLY A 559 26.70 -29.02 -3.10
N ILE A 560 26.40 -29.86 -4.09
CA ILE A 560 26.35 -29.51 -5.52
C ILE A 560 25.01 -28.89 -5.95
N SER A 561 24.33 -28.18 -5.05
CA SER A 561 23.02 -27.58 -5.27
C SER A 561 22.83 -26.37 -4.36
N GLN A 562 22.02 -25.40 -4.82
CA GLN A 562 21.69 -24.17 -4.10
C GLN A 562 21.37 -24.45 -2.63
N SER A 563 22.01 -23.71 -1.73
CA SER A 563 21.66 -23.72 -0.31
C SER A 563 20.64 -22.62 -0.04
N TYR A 564 19.63 -22.91 0.77
CA TYR A 564 18.61 -21.95 1.16
C TYR A 564 17.96 -22.30 2.50
N PHE A 565 17.35 -21.30 3.12
CA PHE A 565 16.49 -21.45 4.28
C PHE A 565 15.36 -20.43 4.25
N ASP A 566 14.23 -20.76 4.87
CA ASP A 566 13.13 -19.83 5.09
C ASP A 566 13.23 -19.21 6.48
N ILE A 567 12.95 -17.92 6.58
CA ILE A 567 12.76 -17.18 7.83
C ILE A 567 11.40 -16.48 7.83
N ALA A 568 10.71 -16.52 8.96
CA ALA A 568 9.40 -15.91 9.15
C ALA A 568 9.36 -15.10 10.44
N TYR A 569 8.64 -13.98 10.40
CA TYR A 569 8.29 -13.21 11.60
C TYR A 569 6.97 -12.45 11.40
N ARG A 570 6.05 -12.55 12.37
CA ARG A 570 4.65 -12.09 12.25
C ARG A 570 3.97 -12.65 10.99
N PHE A 571 3.56 -11.78 10.06
CA PHE A 571 2.85 -12.12 8.82
C PHE A 571 3.80 -12.29 7.62
N ASN A 572 5.10 -12.13 7.85
CA ASN A 572 6.13 -12.00 6.82
C ASN A 572 6.90 -13.31 6.66
N THR A 573 7.15 -13.73 5.42
CA THR A 573 8.00 -14.88 5.09
C THR A 573 9.06 -14.50 4.07
N MET A 574 10.28 -15.00 4.24
CA MET A 574 11.44 -14.73 3.39
C MET A 574 12.18 -16.04 3.09
N MET A 575 12.40 -16.35 1.83
CA MET A 575 13.29 -17.40 1.37
C MET A 575 14.67 -16.80 1.09
N VAL A 576 15.69 -17.27 1.80
CA VAL A 576 17.07 -16.77 1.74
C VAL A 576 17.93 -17.77 0.99
N ASN A 577 18.38 -17.42 -0.21
CA ASN A 577 19.35 -18.22 -0.96
C ASN A 577 20.78 -17.82 -0.58
N MET A 578 21.67 -18.81 -0.42
CA MET A 578 23.09 -18.61 -0.16
C MET A 578 23.96 -19.46 -1.09
N GLY A 579 24.88 -18.79 -1.80
CA GLY A 579 25.80 -19.43 -2.73
C GLY A 579 26.67 -18.45 -3.52
N GLN A 580 27.75 -18.97 -4.11
CA GLN A 580 28.71 -18.26 -4.96
C GLN A 580 28.91 -18.97 -6.31
N GLY A 581 29.51 -18.27 -7.26
CA GLY A 581 29.83 -18.81 -8.59
C GLY A 581 28.56 -19.04 -9.42
N THR A 582 28.17 -20.30 -9.60
CA THR A 582 26.94 -20.71 -10.30
C THR A 582 25.69 -20.67 -9.42
N TYR A 583 25.85 -20.49 -8.10
CA TYR A 583 24.76 -20.35 -7.14
C TYR A 583 24.55 -18.88 -6.78
N VAL A 584 23.32 -18.52 -6.41
CA VAL A 584 22.95 -17.13 -6.09
C VAL A 584 22.90 -16.91 -4.58
N THR A 585 23.26 -15.69 -4.16
CA THR A 585 22.93 -15.16 -2.83
C THR A 585 21.92 -14.03 -3.03
N ASN A 586 20.67 -14.27 -2.66
CA ASN A 586 19.57 -13.29 -2.76
C ASN A 586 18.44 -13.64 -1.77
N VAL A 587 17.44 -12.75 -1.67
CA VAL A 587 16.24 -12.97 -0.86
C VAL A 587 15.00 -12.76 -1.72
N ASN A 588 14.01 -13.63 -1.54
CA ASN A 588 12.63 -13.41 -2.00
C ASN A 588 11.74 -13.32 -0.76
N PHE A 589 10.84 -12.34 -0.70
CA PHE A 589 9.98 -12.16 0.47
C PHE A 589 8.51 -11.92 0.10
N SER A 590 7.62 -12.28 1.02
CA SER A 590 6.17 -12.10 0.94
C SER A 590 5.69 -11.46 2.24
N GLY A 591 4.97 -10.35 2.10
CA GLY A 591 4.42 -9.56 3.19
C GLY A 591 3.98 -8.18 2.68
N PRO A 592 3.37 -7.35 3.54
CA PRO A 592 2.98 -6.00 3.16
C PRO A 592 4.20 -5.10 2.90
N GLU A 593 4.06 -4.18 1.95
CA GLU A 593 5.11 -3.22 1.60
C GLU A 593 5.54 -2.37 2.81
N GLY A 594 6.84 -2.08 2.93
CA GLY A 594 7.39 -1.30 4.04
C GLY A 594 7.54 -2.04 5.39
N HIS A 595 6.95 -3.23 5.57
CA HIS A 595 7.07 -4.00 6.83
C HIS A 595 8.34 -4.85 6.94
N ILE A 596 9.00 -5.13 5.82
CA ILE A 596 10.18 -5.99 5.72
C ILE A 596 11.32 -5.17 5.11
N GLY A 597 12.45 -5.11 5.80
CA GLY A 597 13.72 -4.65 5.25
C GLY A 597 14.70 -5.81 5.17
N VAL A 598 15.33 -6.02 4.02
CA VAL A 598 16.45 -6.95 3.88
C VAL A 598 17.57 -6.31 3.07
N LEU A 599 18.80 -6.40 3.55
CA LEU A 599 20.00 -6.12 2.76
C LEU A 599 21.03 -7.23 2.98
N LEU A 600 21.66 -7.68 1.89
CA LEU A 600 22.70 -8.71 1.89
C LEU A 600 24.06 -8.14 1.42
N PRO A 601 24.65 -7.14 2.09
CA PRO A 601 25.91 -6.52 1.67
C PRO A 601 27.09 -7.52 1.72
N PRO A 602 27.87 -7.63 0.62
CA PRO A 602 29.13 -8.38 0.64
C PRO A 602 30.22 -7.60 1.41
N THR A 603 31.15 -8.35 2.00
CA THR A 603 32.21 -7.81 2.85
C THR A 603 33.53 -7.65 2.08
N LYS A 604 34.59 -8.38 2.42
CA LYS A 604 35.91 -8.25 1.80
C LYS A 604 36.03 -9.08 0.52
N PRO A 605 36.68 -8.56 -0.53
CA PRO A 605 37.27 -9.43 -1.53
C PRO A 605 38.60 -9.94 -0.94
N PHE A 606 38.85 -11.26 -1.03
CA PHE A 606 40.14 -11.90 -0.69
C PHE A 606 40.54 -12.02 0.80
N SER A 607 39.60 -12.06 1.77
CA SER A 607 39.91 -12.52 3.15
C SER A 607 39.23 -13.84 3.49
N LYS A 608 39.86 -14.68 4.32
CA LYS A 608 39.46 -16.07 4.57
C LYS A 608 38.22 -16.29 5.45
N ASP A 609 37.67 -15.25 6.08
CA ASP A 609 36.84 -15.45 7.27
C ASP A 609 35.32 -15.43 6.99
N ILE A 610 34.78 -14.42 6.28
CA ILE A 610 33.34 -14.25 6.01
C ILE A 610 33.10 -13.54 4.66
N ASP A 611 32.06 -13.94 3.92
CA ASP A 611 31.70 -13.37 2.62
C ASP A 611 30.68 -12.22 2.73
N TYR A 612 29.63 -12.37 3.53
CA TYR A 612 28.53 -11.39 3.65
C TYR A 612 28.20 -11.00 5.10
N VAL A 613 27.50 -9.87 5.27
CA VAL A 613 26.67 -9.62 6.45
C VAL A 613 25.23 -9.45 5.99
N PHE A 614 24.27 -10.14 6.59
CA PHE A 614 22.86 -10.04 6.26
C PHE A 614 22.11 -9.28 7.35
N TYR A 615 21.41 -8.23 6.95
CA TYR A 615 20.57 -7.42 7.82
C TYR A 615 19.10 -7.65 7.46
N PHE A 616 18.31 -8.10 8.43
CA PHE A 616 16.86 -8.23 8.34
C PHE A 616 16.19 -7.28 9.33
N PHE A 617 15.09 -6.66 8.93
CA PHE A 617 14.35 -5.69 9.73
C PHE A 617 12.85 -5.95 9.62
N GLY A 618 12.16 -5.99 10.76
CA GLY A 618 10.69 -6.01 10.83
C GLY A 618 10.17 -4.74 11.49
N GLY A 619 9.29 -4.00 10.79
CA GLY A 619 8.84 -2.68 11.24
C GLY A 619 7.43 -2.29 10.78
N PRO A 620 6.94 -1.10 11.19
CA PRO A 620 5.55 -0.69 11.04
C PRO A 620 5.16 -0.11 9.67
N GLY A 621 6.09 0.08 8.74
CA GLY A 621 5.79 0.45 7.33
C GLY A 621 5.21 1.85 7.10
N ILE A 622 5.08 2.69 8.13
CA ILE A 622 4.53 4.05 8.01
C ILE A 622 5.54 5.01 7.36
N LEU A 623 6.84 4.85 7.63
CA LEU A 623 7.86 5.81 7.23
C LEU A 623 8.30 5.75 5.73
N PRO A 624 8.33 4.58 5.03
CA PRO A 624 8.66 4.50 3.60
C PRO A 624 7.84 5.41 2.67
N PRO A 625 6.48 5.43 2.70
CA PRO A 625 5.71 6.31 1.82
C PRO A 625 5.93 7.80 2.12
N LEU A 626 6.24 8.15 3.37
CA LEU A 626 6.58 9.53 3.76
C LEU A 626 7.94 9.96 3.19
N ILE A 627 8.94 9.09 3.24
CA ILE A 627 10.26 9.32 2.62
C ILE A 627 10.13 9.40 1.09
N ASN A 628 9.34 8.50 0.48
CA ASN A 628 9.12 8.49 -0.97
C ASN A 628 8.40 9.74 -1.48
N SER A 629 7.46 10.30 -0.68
CA SER A 629 6.87 11.61 -0.94
C SER A 629 7.91 12.72 -1.04
N PHE A 630 8.85 12.75 -0.09
CA PHE A 630 9.93 13.74 -0.07
C PHE A 630 10.92 13.54 -1.22
N ILE A 631 11.32 12.29 -1.52
CA ILE A 631 12.22 12.00 -2.64
C ILE A 631 11.57 12.40 -3.97
N ALA A 632 10.32 12.00 -4.23
CA ALA A 632 9.62 12.32 -5.47
C ALA A 632 9.46 13.83 -5.70
N ALA A 633 9.21 14.60 -4.63
CA ALA A 633 9.09 16.05 -4.71
C ALA A 633 10.42 16.76 -5.01
N ASN A 634 11.57 16.23 -4.59
CA ASN A 634 12.86 16.94 -4.68
C ASN A 634 13.82 16.40 -5.76
N LEU A 635 13.71 15.13 -6.14
CA LEU A 635 14.68 14.46 -7.01
C LEU A 635 14.86 15.15 -8.39
N PRO A 636 13.81 15.63 -9.10
CA PRO A 636 14.01 16.33 -10.38
C PRO A 636 14.88 17.59 -10.26
N ALA A 637 14.72 18.36 -9.18
CA ALA A 637 15.54 19.54 -8.92
C ALA A 637 16.98 19.18 -8.55
N ILE A 638 17.19 18.10 -7.78
CA ILE A 638 18.52 17.57 -7.47
C ILE A 638 19.23 17.10 -8.75
N VAL A 639 18.53 16.40 -9.64
CA VAL A 639 19.06 16.00 -10.96
C VAL A 639 19.51 17.23 -11.74
N ALA A 640 18.64 18.23 -11.90
CA ALA A 640 18.98 19.49 -12.59
C ALA A 640 20.19 20.21 -11.96
N TYR A 641 20.25 20.29 -10.62
CA TYR A 641 21.39 20.88 -9.91
C TYR A 641 22.71 20.17 -10.23
N VAL A 642 22.73 18.83 -10.21
CA VAL A 642 23.93 18.04 -10.52
C VAL A 642 24.34 18.19 -11.98
N SER A 643 23.38 18.21 -12.92
CA SER A 643 23.63 18.47 -14.34
C SER A 643 24.26 19.83 -14.61
N THR A 644 23.95 20.85 -13.80
CA THR A 644 24.47 22.22 -13.94
C THR A 644 25.82 22.42 -13.24
N ASN A 645 26.00 21.89 -12.04
CA ASN A 645 27.14 22.23 -11.18
C ASN A 645 28.26 21.18 -11.17
N SER A 646 27.92 19.91 -11.45
CA SER A 646 28.74 18.70 -11.22
C SER A 646 29.15 18.49 -9.75
N LEU A 647 29.33 17.24 -9.33
CA LEU A 647 29.74 16.90 -7.96
C LEU A 647 31.10 16.19 -7.95
N SER A 648 32.12 16.88 -7.41
CA SER A 648 33.48 16.36 -7.28
C SER A 648 33.74 15.76 -5.89
N ILE A 649 34.26 14.53 -5.85
CA ILE A 649 34.65 13.79 -4.65
C ILE A 649 36.09 13.30 -4.83
N ASN A 650 37.01 13.76 -3.98
CA ASN A 650 38.35 13.17 -3.90
C ASN A 650 38.23 11.84 -3.14
N LEU A 651 38.69 10.75 -3.74
CA LEU A 651 38.68 9.40 -3.16
C LEU A 651 40.00 9.08 -2.45
N ASP A 652 41.11 9.63 -2.94
CA ASP A 652 42.43 9.70 -2.30
C ASP A 652 43.24 10.84 -2.96
N ASP A 653 44.54 10.97 -2.64
CA ASP A 653 45.41 12.03 -3.16
C ASP A 653 45.65 11.96 -4.68
N ALA A 654 45.43 10.79 -5.30
CA ALA A 654 45.65 10.55 -6.72
C ALA A 654 44.34 10.46 -7.53
N ILE A 655 43.21 10.15 -6.89
CA ILE A 655 41.93 9.86 -7.52
C ILE A 655 40.85 10.89 -7.16
N LYS A 656 40.33 11.57 -8.19
CA LYS A 656 39.14 12.43 -8.11
C LYS A 656 38.02 11.90 -8.99
N LEU A 657 36.85 11.66 -8.40
CA LEU A 657 35.61 11.30 -9.08
C LEU A 657 34.73 12.54 -9.25
N THR A 658 34.25 12.82 -10.46
CA THR A 658 33.29 13.90 -10.73
C THR A 658 32.04 13.33 -11.37
N ILE A 659 30.90 13.46 -10.71
CA ILE A 659 29.58 13.16 -11.28
C ILE A 659 29.16 14.38 -12.13
N LYS A 660 28.93 14.17 -13.42
CA LYS A 660 28.58 15.20 -14.41
C LYS A 660 27.08 15.30 -14.64
N ASN A 661 26.36 14.19 -14.64
CA ASN A 661 24.92 14.15 -14.89
C ASN A 661 24.27 12.91 -14.24
N LEU A 662 22.97 12.99 -13.98
CA LEU A 662 22.14 11.93 -13.43
C LEU A 662 20.92 11.74 -14.34
N ASP A 663 20.67 10.50 -14.76
CA ASP A 663 19.47 10.08 -15.48
C ASP A 663 18.67 9.18 -14.53
N LEU A 664 17.84 9.86 -13.74
CA LEU A 664 17.09 9.31 -12.61
C LEU A 664 15.67 9.91 -12.58
N THR A 665 14.67 9.07 -12.34
CA THR A 665 13.27 9.44 -12.15
C THR A 665 12.83 9.25 -10.69
N PRO A 666 11.64 9.71 -10.25
CA PRO A 666 11.11 9.36 -8.93
C PRO A 666 11.01 7.85 -8.63
N GLN A 667 11.02 6.99 -9.66
CA GLN A 667 11.07 5.53 -9.55
C GLN A 667 12.51 4.99 -9.47
N SER A 668 13.52 5.78 -9.85
CA SER A 668 14.94 5.44 -9.75
C SER A 668 15.46 5.37 -8.32
N ILE A 669 14.93 6.21 -7.42
CA ILE A 669 15.31 6.22 -6.02
C ILE A 669 14.06 6.11 -5.16
N TYR A 670 13.93 5.02 -4.40
CA TYR A 670 12.82 4.83 -3.48
C TYR A 670 13.22 4.04 -2.23
N CYS A 671 12.65 4.43 -1.10
CA CYS A 671 12.69 3.72 0.16
C CYS A 671 11.74 2.51 0.13
N SER A 672 12.27 1.30 0.31
CA SER A 672 11.46 0.08 0.47
C SER A 672 11.22 -0.29 1.93
N TYR A 673 12.08 0.18 2.84
CA TYR A 673 11.94 -0.03 4.27
C TYR A 673 12.48 1.16 5.04
N ALA A 674 11.75 1.60 6.06
CA ALA A 674 12.20 2.58 7.01
C ALA A 674 11.42 2.45 8.32
N ALA A 675 12.12 2.54 9.44
CA ALA A 675 11.50 2.55 10.76
C ALA A 675 12.34 3.35 11.75
N LEU A 676 11.69 3.85 12.78
CA LEU A 676 12.26 4.64 13.86
C LEU A 676 12.24 3.81 15.16
N SER A 677 13.35 3.76 15.87
CA SER A 677 13.51 3.00 17.11
C SER A 677 14.29 3.84 18.14
N PRO A 678 13.89 3.92 19.43
CA PRO A 678 14.65 4.65 20.43
C PRO A 678 16.01 3.97 20.71
N VAL A 679 17.06 4.76 20.98
CA VAL A 679 18.40 4.23 21.30
C VAL A 679 18.38 3.42 22.60
N ASP A 680 17.61 3.90 23.58
CA ASP A 680 17.27 3.13 24.77
C ASP A 680 15.79 3.28 25.13
N TYR A 681 15.18 2.22 25.63
CA TYR A 681 13.75 2.19 26.02
C TYR A 681 13.50 2.71 27.45
N GLN A 682 14.56 3.11 28.15
CA GLN A 682 14.45 3.94 29.36
C GLN A 682 13.72 5.23 29.01
N GLU A 683 12.70 5.58 29.79
CA GLU A 683 11.90 6.79 29.56
C GLU A 683 12.83 8.03 29.48
N ASN A 684 12.52 8.94 28.54
CA ASN A 684 13.14 10.26 28.33
C ASN A 684 14.39 10.35 27.41
N ASN A 685 14.80 9.29 26.71
CA ASN A 685 15.93 9.42 25.78
C ASN A 685 15.54 10.14 24.48
N LEU A 686 16.16 11.30 24.21
CA LEU A 686 15.95 12.15 23.03
C LEU A 686 16.77 11.71 21.82
N GLN A 687 17.15 10.43 21.79
CA GLN A 687 17.94 9.83 20.73
C GLN A 687 17.21 8.64 20.12
N TRP A 688 17.13 8.61 18.80
CA TRP A 688 16.50 7.55 18.01
C TRP A 688 17.42 7.10 16.89
N TYR A 689 17.35 5.82 16.54
CA TYR A 689 17.87 5.29 15.29
C TYR A 689 16.77 5.28 14.23
N ILE A 690 17.10 5.69 13.00
CA ILE A 690 16.34 5.30 11.81
C ILE A 690 17.12 4.20 11.10
N ASN A 691 16.47 3.05 10.89
CA ASN A 691 16.89 2.06 9.92
C ASN A 691 16.20 2.38 8.59
N MET A 692 16.94 2.52 7.48
CA MET A 692 16.39 2.85 6.17
C MET A 692 17.07 2.02 5.07
N ILE A 693 16.28 1.49 4.12
CA ILE A 693 16.77 0.86 2.89
C ILE A 693 16.27 1.67 1.70
N LEU A 694 17.20 2.25 0.95
CA LEU A 694 16.97 2.96 -0.30
C LEU A 694 17.40 2.09 -1.48
N ASN A 695 16.56 1.95 -2.49
CA ASN A 695 16.86 1.27 -3.74
C ASN A 695 17.22 2.30 -4.81
N LEU A 696 18.15 1.93 -5.68
CA LEU A 696 18.84 2.79 -6.63
C LEU A 696 18.88 2.08 -8.00
N ASN A 697 18.18 2.65 -8.98
CA ASN A 697 18.10 2.17 -10.36
C ASN A 697 18.29 3.36 -11.31
N GLY A 698 18.98 3.17 -12.44
CA GLY A 698 19.18 4.23 -13.44
C GLY A 698 20.64 4.56 -13.66
N LYS A 699 20.91 5.70 -14.31
CA LYS A 699 22.20 5.93 -14.98
C LYS A 699 22.91 7.18 -14.46
N ILE A 700 24.20 7.01 -14.17
CA ILE A 700 25.09 8.05 -13.64
C ILE A 700 26.17 8.30 -14.69
N PHE A 701 26.37 9.56 -15.06
CA PHE A 701 27.45 9.99 -15.95
C PHE A 701 28.54 10.65 -15.12
N ALA A 702 29.76 10.14 -15.20
CA ALA A 702 30.86 10.57 -14.35
C ALA A 702 32.19 10.60 -15.12
N SER A 703 33.20 11.21 -14.50
CA SER A 703 34.58 11.16 -14.95
C SER A 703 35.50 10.87 -13.77
N ILE A 704 36.49 10.01 -13.97
CA ILE A 704 37.55 9.76 -12.99
C ILE A 704 38.83 10.42 -13.49
N MET A 705 39.50 11.14 -12.60
CA MET A 705 40.81 11.72 -12.84
C MET A 705 41.83 10.94 -12.00
N TYR A 706 42.89 10.47 -12.65
CA TYR A 706 44.00 9.74 -12.03
C TYR A 706 45.34 10.28 -12.54
N HIS A 707 46.18 10.80 -11.65
CA HIS A 707 47.47 11.44 -11.99
C HIS A 707 47.40 12.40 -13.21
N GLY A 708 46.34 13.21 -13.29
CA GLY A 708 46.14 14.20 -14.36
C GLY A 708 45.46 13.67 -15.64
N MET A 709 45.34 12.35 -15.82
CA MET A 709 44.52 11.77 -16.90
C MET A 709 43.05 11.73 -16.50
N SER A 710 42.14 12.21 -17.34
CA SER A 710 40.69 12.16 -17.12
C SER A 710 40.04 11.15 -18.06
N MET A 711 39.16 10.31 -17.52
CA MET A 711 38.40 9.31 -18.27
C MET A 711 36.92 9.42 -17.95
N ASP A 712 36.09 9.59 -18.99
CA ASP A 712 34.64 9.65 -18.87
C ASP A 712 34.02 8.25 -18.93
N PHE A 713 33.01 8.03 -18.08
CA PHE A 713 32.28 6.76 -18.02
C PHE A 713 30.81 6.99 -17.65
N ASN A 714 29.97 6.01 -17.98
CA ASN A 714 28.62 5.96 -17.44
C ASN A 714 28.39 4.61 -16.77
N VAL A 715 27.71 4.64 -15.62
CA VAL A 715 27.31 3.47 -14.85
C VAL A 715 25.80 3.39 -14.88
N THR A 716 25.25 2.26 -15.30
CA THR A 716 23.83 1.95 -15.10
C THR A 716 23.71 0.97 -13.94
N LEU A 717 22.94 1.33 -12.92
CA LEU A 717 22.62 0.48 -11.78
C LEU A 717 21.24 -0.16 -11.99
N SER A 718 21.14 -1.45 -11.71
CA SER A 718 19.90 -2.23 -11.83
C SER A 718 19.78 -3.17 -10.64
N ALA A 719 18.80 -2.90 -9.77
CA ALA A 719 18.64 -3.51 -8.45
C ALA A 719 19.90 -3.34 -7.57
N ALA A 720 20.27 -2.08 -7.31
CA ALA A 720 21.17 -1.73 -6.22
C ALA A 720 20.35 -1.23 -5.00
N SER A 721 20.81 -1.56 -3.80
CA SER A 721 20.16 -1.20 -2.54
C SER A 721 21.19 -0.75 -1.51
N MET A 722 20.81 0.22 -0.68
CA MET A 722 21.66 0.84 0.33
C MET A 722 20.93 0.86 1.68
N LEU A 723 21.49 0.18 2.67
CA LEU A 723 21.12 0.33 4.08
C LEU A 723 21.82 1.58 4.61
N MET A 724 21.04 2.47 5.20
CA MET A 724 21.49 3.65 5.93
C MET A 724 20.90 3.57 7.33
N GLN A 725 21.77 3.54 8.34
CA GLN A 725 21.37 3.71 9.74
C GLN A 725 21.81 5.11 10.18
N THR A 726 20.87 5.90 10.70
CA THR A 726 21.17 7.23 11.24
C THR A 726 20.76 7.31 12.70
N THR A 727 21.56 7.99 13.53
CA THR A 727 21.11 8.49 14.83
C THR A 727 20.55 9.89 14.63
N ILE A 728 19.35 10.13 15.14
CA ILE A 728 18.77 11.46 15.35
C ILE A 728 18.83 11.77 16.84
N ASN A 729 19.33 12.96 17.20
CA ASN A 729 19.32 13.49 18.56
C ASN A 729 18.58 14.84 18.54
N ILE A 730 17.58 14.99 19.43
CA ILE A 730 16.76 16.20 19.59
C ILE A 730 16.84 16.66 21.04
N SER A 731 18.05 16.98 21.52
CA SER A 731 18.28 17.40 22.92
C SER A 731 18.37 18.91 23.08
N GLU A 732 17.80 19.43 24.18
CA GLU A 732 17.71 20.87 24.49
C GLU A 732 19.06 21.61 24.52
N HIS A 733 20.18 20.89 24.67
CA HIS A 733 21.53 21.47 24.77
C HIS A 733 22.39 21.32 23.50
N GLN A 734 22.02 20.46 22.55
CA GLN A 734 22.81 20.21 21.33
C GLN A 734 22.05 20.53 20.03
N GLY A 735 20.75 20.80 20.11
CA GLY A 735 19.90 21.04 18.94
C GLY A 735 19.59 19.77 18.16
N PHE A 736 18.94 19.93 17.01
CA PHE A 736 18.66 18.82 16.10
C PHE A 736 19.95 18.39 15.38
N SER A 737 20.33 17.12 15.52
CA SER A 737 21.40 16.51 14.74
C SER A 737 20.96 15.17 14.17
N CYS A 738 21.41 14.88 12.94
CA CYS A 738 21.22 13.61 12.26
C CYS A 738 22.58 13.15 11.74
N ILE A 739 23.01 11.95 12.14
CA ILE A 739 24.33 11.39 11.83
C ILE A 739 24.15 9.98 11.29
N ALA A 740 24.57 9.73 10.05
CA ALA A 740 24.72 8.39 9.51
C ALA A 740 25.83 7.64 10.26
N THR A 741 25.45 6.57 10.94
CA THR A 741 26.33 5.72 11.76
C THR A 741 26.71 4.42 11.06
N ARG A 742 25.87 3.94 10.12
CA ARG A 742 26.21 2.82 9.22
C ARG A 742 25.70 3.09 7.82
N LEU A 743 26.49 2.70 6.83
CA LEU A 743 26.10 2.62 5.44
C LEU A 743 26.54 1.26 4.90
N ALA A 744 25.68 0.57 4.14
CA ALA A 744 26.05 -0.68 3.48
C ALA A 744 25.32 -0.82 2.15
N PHE A 745 25.99 -1.37 1.15
CA PHE A 745 25.53 -1.50 -0.23
C PHE A 745 25.41 -2.97 -0.62
N SER A 746 24.35 -3.29 -1.37
CA SER A 746 24.19 -4.53 -2.11
C SER A 746 23.88 -4.17 -3.56
N ILE A 747 24.52 -4.83 -4.53
CA ILE A 747 24.34 -4.55 -5.96
C ILE A 747 24.09 -5.89 -6.64
N GLN A 748 22.90 -6.08 -7.23
CA GLN A 748 22.58 -7.28 -7.98
C GLN A 748 23.15 -7.21 -9.40
N SER A 749 23.04 -6.06 -10.06
CA SER A 749 23.62 -5.85 -11.39
C SER A 749 23.97 -4.39 -11.66
N PHE A 750 24.99 -4.19 -12.50
CA PHE A 750 25.37 -2.89 -13.04
C PHE A 750 26.03 -3.10 -14.41
N SER A 751 26.12 -2.03 -15.20
CA SER A 751 26.91 -2.00 -16.43
C SER A 751 27.70 -0.70 -16.54
N ILE A 752 28.89 -0.78 -17.15
CA ILE A 752 29.75 0.37 -17.44
C ILE A 752 30.09 0.36 -18.94
N ASN A 753 30.26 1.53 -19.55
CA ASN A 753 30.61 1.64 -20.97
C ASN A 753 31.89 0.87 -21.34
N ASN A 754 31.83 0.13 -22.46
CA ASN A 754 32.87 -0.82 -22.87
C ASN A 754 34.25 -0.20 -23.05
N GLU A 755 34.33 1.04 -23.54
CA GLU A 755 35.60 1.76 -23.76
C GLU A 755 36.36 1.99 -22.45
N PHE A 756 35.67 2.45 -21.40
CA PHE A 756 36.26 2.64 -20.08
C PHE A 756 36.69 1.32 -19.45
N VAL A 757 35.86 0.27 -19.58
CA VAL A 757 36.20 -1.09 -19.12
C VAL A 757 37.43 -1.64 -19.86
N MET A 758 37.57 -1.37 -21.15
CA MET A 758 38.74 -1.75 -21.95
C MET A 758 40.01 -1.04 -21.47
N LEU A 759 39.94 0.29 -21.24
CA LEU A 759 41.05 1.08 -20.71
C LEU A 759 41.48 0.58 -19.32
N LEU A 760 40.54 0.35 -18.40
CA LEU A 760 40.83 -0.22 -17.09
C LEU A 760 41.46 -1.62 -17.17
N LYS A 761 40.93 -2.52 -18.01
CA LYS A 761 41.54 -3.85 -18.23
C LYS A 761 42.97 -3.78 -18.73
N THR A 762 43.26 -2.80 -19.59
CA THR A 762 44.56 -2.69 -20.29
C THR A 762 45.62 -2.01 -19.43
N PHE A 763 45.27 -0.90 -18.78
CA PHE A 763 46.24 -0.04 -18.08
C PHE A 763 46.12 -0.09 -16.55
N PHE A 764 44.99 -0.54 -16.00
CA PHE A 764 44.68 -0.49 -14.56
C PHE A 764 44.04 -1.80 -14.06
N SER A 765 44.62 -2.94 -14.41
CA SER A 765 44.05 -4.28 -14.14
C SER A 765 43.72 -4.52 -12.65
N THR A 766 44.52 -3.98 -11.73
CA THR A 766 44.26 -4.01 -10.28
C THR A 766 42.95 -3.30 -9.90
N TRP A 767 42.59 -2.21 -10.59
CA TRP A 767 41.32 -1.50 -10.37
C TRP A 767 40.15 -2.20 -11.05
N TYR A 768 40.36 -2.80 -12.22
CA TYR A 768 39.33 -3.60 -12.88
C TYR A 768 38.81 -4.70 -11.94
N ASN A 769 39.69 -5.41 -11.23
CA ASN A 769 39.32 -6.43 -10.25
C ASN A 769 38.49 -5.93 -9.04
N LEU A 770 38.40 -4.61 -8.82
CA LEU A 770 37.53 -4.02 -7.79
C LEU A 770 36.09 -3.80 -8.29
N ILE A 771 35.87 -3.84 -9.59
CA ILE A 771 34.60 -3.46 -10.25
C ILE A 771 34.21 -4.38 -11.42
N ASP A 772 34.76 -5.59 -11.51
CA ASP A 772 34.49 -6.55 -12.58
C ASP A 772 33.21 -7.38 -12.34
N THR A 773 32.78 -7.49 -11.08
CA THR A 773 31.56 -8.19 -10.65
C THR A 773 30.73 -7.33 -9.70
N PRO A 774 29.39 -7.54 -9.61
CA PRO A 774 28.55 -6.78 -8.67
C PRO A 774 28.97 -6.99 -7.22
N TYR A 775 29.44 -8.21 -6.89
CA TYR A 775 30.03 -8.56 -5.61
C TYR A 775 31.27 -7.69 -5.32
N HIS A 776 32.26 -7.65 -6.21
CA HIS A 776 33.48 -6.85 -5.99
C HIS A 776 33.21 -5.34 -5.91
N LEU A 777 32.28 -4.80 -6.73
CA LEU A 777 31.90 -3.39 -6.67
C LEU A 777 31.27 -3.03 -5.32
N ALA A 778 30.23 -3.76 -4.90
CA ALA A 778 29.56 -3.53 -3.62
C ALA A 778 30.53 -3.76 -2.43
N SER A 779 31.36 -4.80 -2.51
CA SER A 779 32.42 -5.11 -1.54
C SER A 779 33.43 -3.96 -1.39
N THR A 780 33.87 -3.38 -2.51
CA THR A 780 34.79 -2.22 -2.54
C THR A 780 34.14 -0.98 -1.93
N LEU A 781 32.85 -0.73 -2.20
CA LEU A 781 32.08 0.35 -1.57
C LEU A 781 31.90 0.14 -0.06
N ASN A 782 31.69 -1.11 0.39
CA ASN A 782 31.48 -1.46 1.80
C ASN A 782 32.78 -1.45 2.63
N MET A 783 33.91 -1.85 2.05
CA MET A 783 35.15 -2.07 2.79
C MET A 783 36.21 -0.99 2.58
N LYS A 784 36.34 -0.43 1.37
CA LYS A 784 37.42 0.52 1.04
C LYS A 784 36.97 1.98 1.13
N TYR A 785 35.82 2.31 0.54
CA TYR A 785 35.36 3.70 0.41
C TYR A 785 34.25 4.12 1.39
N ASN A 786 33.71 3.18 2.19
CA ASN A 786 32.55 3.40 3.05
C ASN A 786 32.71 4.59 4.01
N SER A 787 33.85 4.66 4.71
CA SER A 787 34.14 5.75 5.66
C SER A 787 34.19 7.13 5.00
N ILE A 788 34.73 7.21 3.77
CA ILE A 788 34.77 8.44 2.97
C ILE A 788 33.35 8.84 2.54
N ILE A 789 32.55 7.88 2.08
CA ILE A 789 31.16 8.10 1.68
C ILE A 789 30.32 8.57 2.88
N VAL A 790 30.42 7.90 4.03
CA VAL A 790 29.73 8.27 5.28
C VAL A 790 30.13 9.66 5.75
N ASN A 791 31.42 10.00 5.70
CA ASN A 791 31.89 11.35 6.06
C ASN A 791 31.29 12.42 5.12
N LYS A 792 31.35 12.22 3.80
CA LYS A 792 30.76 13.16 2.83
C LYS A 792 29.24 13.27 2.97
N LEU A 793 28.56 12.16 3.24
CA LEU A 793 27.12 12.11 3.53
C LEU A 793 26.77 12.91 4.80
N ASN A 794 27.53 12.74 5.89
CA ASN A 794 27.32 13.49 7.13
C ASN A 794 27.60 14.99 6.98
N ILE A 795 28.60 15.38 6.17
CA ILE A 795 28.83 16.78 5.82
C ILE A 795 27.63 17.35 5.04
N ALA A 796 27.09 16.60 4.06
CA ALA A 796 25.92 17.03 3.30
C ALA A 796 24.66 17.15 4.16
N ILE A 797 24.41 16.20 5.07
CA ILE A 797 23.30 16.23 6.04
C ILE A 797 23.45 17.43 6.98
N SER A 798 24.65 17.65 7.54
CA SER A 798 24.93 18.79 8.42
C SER A 798 24.67 20.12 7.70
N ASN A 799 25.18 20.29 6.49
CA ASN A 799 24.94 21.49 5.68
C ASN A 799 23.45 21.70 5.43
N LEU A 800 22.70 20.66 5.06
CA LEU A 800 21.26 20.73 4.83
C LEU A 800 20.49 21.16 6.09
N ILE A 801 20.82 20.59 7.25
CA ILE A 801 20.22 20.97 8.54
C ILE A 801 20.53 22.44 8.85
N ASN A 802 21.78 22.85 8.71
CA ASN A 802 22.25 24.20 9.07
C ASN A 802 21.73 25.30 8.13
N THR A 803 21.34 24.98 6.89
CA THR A 803 20.79 25.97 5.94
C THR A 803 19.26 26.09 5.98
N THR A 804 18.56 25.16 6.61
CA THR A 804 17.08 25.06 6.52
C THR A 804 16.36 25.59 7.75
N LEU A 805 15.06 25.84 7.57
CA LEU A 805 14.04 26.15 8.58
C LEU A 805 14.01 25.15 9.76
N ILE A 806 14.62 23.97 9.60
CA ILE A 806 14.73 22.92 10.61
C ILE A 806 15.42 23.44 11.87
N GLN A 807 16.50 24.22 11.75
CA GLN A 807 17.14 24.82 12.94
C GLN A 807 16.20 25.80 13.67
N ASP A 808 15.46 26.63 12.93
CA ASP A 808 14.54 27.61 13.52
C ASP A 808 13.39 26.93 14.29
N ILE A 809 12.93 25.76 13.82
CA ILE A 809 11.92 24.92 14.50
C ILE A 809 12.47 24.33 15.81
N PHE A 810 13.67 23.74 15.78
CA PHE A 810 14.22 23.02 16.94
C PHE A 810 14.91 23.90 17.99
N ASN A 811 15.04 25.22 17.74
CA ASN A 811 15.58 26.18 18.71
C ASN A 811 14.51 26.72 19.71
N MET A 812 13.25 26.30 19.61
CA MET A 812 12.15 26.66 20.54
C MET A 812 12.08 25.71 21.75
N ARG A 813 11.58 26.17 22.90
CA ARG A 813 11.75 25.53 24.24
C ARG A 813 10.39 25.37 24.96
N SER A 814 10.13 24.44 25.90
CA SER A 814 10.99 23.48 26.65
C SER A 814 10.17 22.29 27.23
N MET A 815 10.84 21.47 28.06
CA MET A 815 10.39 20.53 29.12
C MET A 815 8.99 20.67 29.78
N PRO A 816 8.45 19.62 30.45
CA PRO A 816 9.08 18.31 30.79
C PRO A 816 8.30 17.05 30.35
N ASN A 817 8.90 15.87 30.61
CA ASN A 817 8.43 14.56 30.15
C ASN A 817 7.20 13.98 30.85
N ARG A 818 6.44 13.14 30.11
CA ARG A 818 5.39 12.24 30.61
C ARG A 818 5.25 10.99 29.74
N THR A 819 4.97 9.85 30.36
CA THR A 819 4.40 8.66 29.69
C THR A 819 2.88 8.77 29.59
N PHE A 820 2.34 8.45 28.40
CA PHE A 820 0.90 8.48 28.12
C PHE A 820 0.29 7.07 28.28
N HIS A 821 -0.39 6.82 29.40
CA HIS A 821 -1.17 5.58 29.56
C HIS A 821 -2.52 5.64 28.85
N LYS A 822 -2.97 4.50 28.30
CA LYS A 822 -4.27 4.34 27.63
C LYS A 822 -5.39 4.04 28.64
N ASP A 823 -5.78 5.03 29.43
CA ASP A 823 -6.94 4.89 30.31
C ASP A 823 -8.24 5.28 29.61
N ILE A 824 -9.02 4.26 29.22
CA ILE A 824 -10.37 4.43 28.66
C ILE A 824 -11.36 4.55 29.81
N TYR A 825 -11.51 5.77 30.35
CA TYR A 825 -12.59 6.07 31.30
C TYR A 825 -13.95 6.05 30.60
N LYS A 826 -14.74 5.00 30.83
CA LYS A 826 -16.17 4.96 30.48
C LYS A 826 -16.96 5.90 31.40
N ILE A 827 -17.14 7.14 30.98
CA ILE A 827 -18.07 8.07 31.63
C ILE A 827 -19.50 7.56 31.35
N LYS A 828 -20.19 7.08 32.39
CA LYS A 828 -21.65 6.91 32.35
C LYS A 828 -22.30 8.29 32.27
N GLN A 829 -22.71 8.72 31.09
CA GLN A 829 -23.66 9.84 30.97
C GLN A 829 -25.06 9.33 31.30
N THR A 830 -25.63 9.82 32.40
CA THR A 830 -27.07 9.80 32.63
C THR A 830 -27.67 10.99 31.87
N GLU A 831 -28.75 10.75 31.12
CA GLU A 831 -29.44 11.77 30.32
C GLU A 831 -30.12 12.83 31.22
N THR A 832 -29.35 13.86 31.59
CA THR A 832 -29.86 15.06 32.25
C THR A 832 -29.90 16.17 31.21
N ASP A 833 -31.09 16.70 30.91
CA ASP A 833 -31.23 17.79 29.95
C ASP A 833 -30.73 19.13 30.56
N TYR A 834 -29.59 19.60 30.07
CA TYR A 834 -28.99 20.88 30.45
C TYR A 834 -29.33 22.02 29.45
N SER A 835 -30.23 21.82 28.49
CA SER A 835 -30.63 22.86 27.53
C SER A 835 -31.30 24.08 28.18
N ARG A 836 -31.90 23.93 29.37
CA ARG A 836 -32.68 24.98 30.07
C ARG A 836 -32.22 25.24 31.52
N TRP A 837 -30.97 24.92 31.86
CA TRP A 837 -30.53 24.94 33.27
C TRP A 837 -30.56 26.34 33.90
N MET A 838 -30.32 27.40 33.13
CA MET A 838 -30.36 28.77 33.64
C MET A 838 -31.79 29.24 33.93
N SER A 839 -32.79 28.67 33.26
CA SER A 839 -34.20 29.08 33.31
C SER A 839 -34.91 28.88 34.65
N THR A 840 -34.30 28.18 35.62
CA THR A 840 -34.93 27.94 36.94
C THR A 840 -34.99 29.22 37.78
N PRO A 841 -36.06 29.46 38.59
CA PRO A 841 -36.18 30.67 39.41
C PRO A 841 -34.98 30.93 40.35
N LYS A 842 -34.35 29.87 40.85
CA LYS A 842 -33.15 29.91 41.70
C LYS A 842 -31.89 30.40 40.97
N ILE A 843 -31.83 30.24 39.65
CA ILE A 843 -30.71 30.74 38.83
C ILE A 843 -31.07 32.11 38.25
N GLN A 844 -32.32 32.36 37.85
CA GLN A 844 -32.81 33.66 37.39
C GLN A 844 -32.64 34.78 38.43
N SER A 845 -32.80 34.48 39.72
CA SER A 845 -32.65 35.47 40.80
C SER A 845 -31.20 35.85 41.13
N LYS A 846 -30.21 35.13 40.59
CA LYS A 846 -28.79 35.43 40.81
C LYS A 846 -28.34 36.64 40.02
N THR A 847 -27.40 37.40 40.59
CA THR A 847 -26.61 38.40 39.85
C THR A 847 -25.61 37.70 38.92
N LEU A 848 -25.13 38.39 37.87
CA LEU A 848 -24.10 37.85 36.99
C LEU A 848 -22.84 37.43 37.78
N SER A 849 -22.44 38.21 38.79
CA SER A 849 -21.32 37.87 39.71
C SER A 849 -21.55 36.61 40.57
N GLN A 850 -22.77 36.09 40.66
CA GLN A 850 -23.12 34.85 41.40
C GLN A 850 -23.31 33.62 40.49
N LEU A 851 -23.23 33.79 39.16
CA LEU A 851 -23.28 32.71 38.18
C LEU A 851 -21.88 32.14 37.95
N LYS A 852 -21.75 30.81 38.00
CA LYS A 852 -20.58 30.07 37.51
C LYS A 852 -20.97 29.45 36.17
N ILE A 853 -20.44 30.00 35.09
CA ILE A 853 -20.82 29.72 33.70
C ILE A 853 -19.78 28.76 33.11
N PRO A 854 -20.20 27.60 32.56
CA PRO A 854 -19.29 26.71 31.85
C PRO A 854 -19.05 27.23 30.43
N GLY A 855 -17.78 27.25 30.03
CA GLY A 855 -17.32 27.64 28.69
C GLY A 855 -16.30 26.68 28.10
N THR A 856 -16.07 26.80 26.80
CA THR A 856 -15.14 25.96 26.03
C THR A 856 -14.04 26.80 25.40
N HIS A 857 -12.80 26.31 25.43
CA HIS A 857 -11.63 26.92 24.80
C HIS A 857 -11.55 26.52 23.33
N ASN A 858 -11.33 27.49 22.43
CA ASN A 858 -11.46 27.32 20.97
C ASN A 858 -12.76 26.60 20.58
N SER A 859 -13.93 27.15 20.92
CA SER A 859 -15.22 26.45 20.79
C SER A 859 -15.58 26.00 19.37
N GLY A 860 -14.96 26.58 18.34
CA GLY A 860 -15.12 26.17 16.93
C GLY A 860 -14.19 25.04 16.46
N SER A 861 -13.31 24.51 17.31
CA SER A 861 -12.29 23.50 16.95
C SER A 861 -12.85 22.13 16.54
N TYR A 862 -14.16 21.91 16.63
CA TYR A 862 -14.81 20.63 16.30
C TYR A 862 -14.84 20.33 14.79
N GLY A 863 -14.71 21.35 13.94
CA GLY A 863 -14.88 21.27 12.49
C GLY A 863 -13.66 21.77 11.71
N LEU A 864 -12.45 21.46 12.17
CA LEU A 864 -11.21 21.78 11.46
C LEU A 864 -10.98 20.78 10.29
N PRO A 865 -10.77 21.21 9.03
CA PRO A 865 -10.29 20.36 7.95
C PRO A 865 -8.75 20.41 7.85
N ARG A 866 -8.17 19.69 6.88
CA ARG A 866 -6.74 19.78 6.52
C ARG A 866 -6.37 21.08 5.77
N LYS A 867 -6.89 22.22 6.19
CA LYS A 867 -6.61 23.53 5.59
C LYS A 867 -6.08 24.47 6.67
N LEU A 868 -4.85 24.96 6.48
CA LEU A 868 -4.28 26.01 7.33
C LEU A 868 -5.15 27.27 7.27
N SER A 869 -5.26 27.99 8.38
CA SER A 869 -5.85 29.33 8.38
C SER A 869 -4.89 30.32 7.70
N GLN A 870 -5.25 31.60 7.64
CA GLN A 870 -4.28 32.66 7.32
C GLN A 870 -3.47 33.13 8.53
N ILE A 871 -3.75 32.60 9.72
CA ILE A 871 -3.16 33.08 10.96
C ILE A 871 -1.85 32.34 11.23
N ILE A 872 -0.77 32.95 10.78
CA ILE A 872 0.59 32.43 10.89
C ILE A 872 1.16 32.75 12.28
N TYR A 873 0.94 31.84 13.23
CA TYR A 873 1.62 31.90 14.54
C TYR A 873 3.10 31.53 14.42
N GLY A 874 3.98 32.26 15.12
CA GLY A 874 5.43 32.12 14.97
C GLY A 874 5.98 30.70 15.22
N ASN A 875 5.39 29.96 16.15
CA ASN A 875 5.76 28.59 16.50
C ASN A 875 5.31 27.51 15.49
N ILE A 876 4.33 27.80 14.63
CA ILE A 876 3.87 26.89 13.57
C ILE A 876 4.02 27.48 12.16
N LYS A 877 4.67 28.64 12.02
CA LYS A 877 4.90 29.35 10.74
C LYS A 877 5.45 28.43 9.64
N PHE A 878 6.27 27.44 10.02
CA PHE A 878 6.84 26.48 9.08
C PHE A 878 5.81 25.68 8.27
N LEU A 879 4.58 25.50 8.77
CA LEU A 879 3.54 24.77 8.07
C LEU A 879 3.15 25.43 6.73
N TRP A 880 3.21 26.77 6.66
CA TRP A 880 2.94 27.54 5.43
C TRP A 880 4.13 27.51 4.44
N SER A 881 5.31 27.10 4.87
CA SER A 881 6.46 26.85 4.00
C SER A 881 6.44 25.45 3.37
N LEU A 882 5.59 24.53 3.84
CA LEU A 882 5.50 23.17 3.28
C LEU A 882 4.68 23.15 1.98
N SER A 883 5.14 22.37 1.01
CA SER A 883 4.47 22.22 -0.29
C SER A 883 4.38 20.77 -0.74
N ALA A 884 3.23 20.42 -1.34
CA ALA A 884 3.00 19.14 -2.00
C ALA A 884 3.53 19.09 -3.44
N ASP A 885 3.97 20.23 -3.98
CA ASP A 885 4.45 20.36 -5.36
C ASP A 885 5.82 19.70 -5.53
N THR A 886 6.22 19.46 -6.78
CA THR A 886 7.60 19.17 -7.14
C THR A 886 8.44 20.45 -7.09
N ALA A 887 9.67 20.34 -6.59
CA ALA A 887 10.63 21.43 -6.55
C ALA A 887 11.03 21.91 -7.96
N LEU A 888 11.32 23.21 -8.08
CA LEU A 888 11.67 23.84 -9.36
C LEU A 888 13.00 23.30 -9.90
N THR A 889 12.99 22.86 -11.16
CA THR A 889 14.16 22.34 -11.88
C THR A 889 15.02 23.47 -12.49
N ASN A 890 15.40 24.46 -11.68
CA ASN A 890 16.08 25.68 -12.11
C ASN A 890 17.62 25.62 -12.01
N GLY A 891 18.20 24.44 -11.73
CA GLY A 891 19.64 24.25 -11.53
C GLY A 891 20.15 24.66 -10.13
N GLN A 892 19.25 25.02 -9.20
CA GLN A 892 19.56 25.25 -7.78
C GLN A 892 19.12 24.05 -6.92
N LEU A 893 19.66 23.93 -5.70
CA LEU A 893 19.18 22.93 -4.75
C LEU A 893 17.76 23.29 -4.28
N PRO A 894 16.87 22.30 -4.08
CA PRO A 894 15.46 22.53 -3.74
C PRO A 894 15.21 22.97 -2.28
N PHE A 895 16.26 23.14 -1.50
CA PHE A 895 16.21 23.39 -0.06
C PHE A 895 16.43 24.89 0.22
N SER A 896 15.35 25.65 0.37
CA SER A 896 15.40 27.04 0.83
C SER A 896 14.80 27.20 2.23
N LYS A 897 14.98 28.38 2.85
CA LYS A 897 14.31 28.71 4.12
C LYS A 897 12.81 28.99 3.93
N ASP A 898 12.41 29.45 2.74
CA ASP A 898 11.07 29.97 2.48
C ASP A 898 10.06 28.89 2.06
N LYS A 899 10.50 27.87 1.30
CA LYS A 899 9.64 26.80 0.79
C LYS A 899 10.35 25.45 0.83
N ILE A 900 9.70 24.44 1.42
CA ILE A 900 10.16 23.07 1.54
C ILE A 900 9.17 22.14 0.82
N TYR A 901 9.65 21.51 -0.25
CA TYR A 901 8.87 20.55 -1.02
C TYR A 901 8.91 19.20 -0.29
N VAL A 902 7.75 18.76 0.21
CA VAL A 902 7.59 17.50 0.96
C VAL A 902 6.77 16.46 0.19
N GLY A 903 6.08 16.87 -0.86
CA GLY A 903 5.17 16.02 -1.61
C GLY A 903 3.86 15.76 -0.87
N ARG A 904 2.84 15.29 -1.61
CA ARG A 904 1.46 15.21 -1.11
C ARG A 904 1.28 14.34 0.12
N ILE A 905 1.86 13.13 0.15
CA ILE A 905 1.62 12.14 1.22
C ILE A 905 2.22 12.62 2.55
N LEU A 906 3.43 13.18 2.53
CA LEU A 906 4.06 13.74 3.73
C LEU A 906 3.36 15.04 4.17
N LEU A 907 2.91 15.90 3.25
CA LEU A 907 2.10 17.07 3.62
C LEU A 907 0.79 16.66 4.31
N ASP A 908 0.04 15.71 3.74
CA ASP A 908 -1.20 15.20 4.33
C ASP A 908 -0.95 14.59 5.72
N TYR A 909 0.16 13.86 5.92
CA TYR A 909 0.55 13.32 7.24
C TYR A 909 0.84 14.41 8.28
N VAL A 910 1.53 15.49 7.87
CA VAL A 910 1.84 16.63 8.75
C VAL A 910 0.55 17.42 9.08
N LEU A 911 -0.31 17.69 8.10
CA LEU A 911 -1.58 18.39 8.32
C LEU A 911 -2.57 17.56 9.17
N GLU A 912 -2.60 16.24 9.00
CA GLU A 912 -3.33 15.32 9.89
C GLU A 912 -2.80 15.35 11.32
N THR A 913 -1.50 15.46 11.49
CA THR A 913 -0.89 15.58 12.82
C THR A 913 -1.24 16.92 13.46
N ALA A 914 -1.15 18.03 12.71
CA ALA A 914 -1.60 19.35 13.14
C ALA A 914 -3.08 19.33 13.54
N LEU A 915 -3.95 18.70 12.73
CA LEU A 915 -5.37 18.54 13.02
C LEU A 915 -5.62 17.85 14.36
N ARG A 916 -4.98 16.71 14.61
CA ARG A 916 -5.14 15.93 15.86
C ARG A 916 -4.64 16.65 17.12
N ILE A 917 -3.75 17.64 16.99
CA ILE A 917 -3.28 18.48 18.10
C ILE A 917 -4.01 19.84 18.20
N SER A 918 -4.79 20.24 17.19
CA SER A 918 -5.61 21.47 17.21
C SER A 918 -7.06 21.26 17.65
N ILE A 919 -7.60 20.04 17.63
CA ILE A 919 -8.96 19.77 18.13
C ILE A 919 -8.93 19.77 19.67
N SER A 920 -9.42 20.83 20.32
CA SER A 920 -9.67 20.86 21.77
C SER A 920 -10.87 19.98 22.12
N GLN A 921 -12.00 20.22 21.46
CA GLN A 921 -13.27 19.51 21.67
C GLN A 921 -13.89 19.05 20.34
N ASN A 922 -14.77 18.05 20.38
CA ASN A 922 -15.33 17.40 19.17
C ASN A 922 -16.86 17.54 19.04
N ARG A 923 -17.47 18.54 19.70
CA ARG A 923 -18.91 18.77 19.72
C ARG A 923 -19.26 20.05 18.97
N THR A 924 -20.31 20.03 18.16
CA THR A 924 -20.76 21.25 17.48
C THR A 924 -21.22 22.32 18.50
N ILE A 925 -21.28 23.59 18.12
CA ILE A 925 -21.78 24.65 19.02
C ILE A 925 -23.18 24.30 19.53
N ARG A 926 -24.02 23.71 18.67
CA ARG A 926 -25.34 23.24 19.08
C ARG A 926 -25.29 22.12 20.13
N GLN A 927 -24.38 21.16 19.99
CA GLN A 927 -24.21 20.08 20.97
C GLN A 927 -23.68 20.63 22.31
N GLN A 928 -22.67 21.50 22.28
CA GLN A 928 -22.15 22.19 23.46
C GLN A 928 -23.26 22.97 24.20
N LEU A 929 -24.13 23.68 23.47
CA LEU A 929 -25.31 24.35 24.05
C LEU A 929 -26.29 23.38 24.71
N ASN A 930 -26.57 22.23 24.09
CA ASN A 930 -27.42 21.19 24.68
C ASN A 930 -26.79 20.60 25.96
N ASP A 931 -25.46 20.47 26.03
CA ASP A 931 -24.71 20.03 27.23
C ASP A 931 -24.66 21.08 28.36
N GLY A 932 -25.22 22.28 28.13
CA GLY A 932 -25.26 23.35 29.12
C GLY A 932 -24.11 24.37 29.04
N ILE A 933 -23.22 24.29 28.05
CA ILE A 933 -22.19 25.31 27.79
C ILE A 933 -22.88 26.64 27.41
N ARG A 934 -22.41 27.75 27.99
CA ARG A 934 -23.01 29.08 27.79
C ARG A 934 -21.98 30.18 27.50
N PHE A 935 -20.69 29.83 27.37
CA PHE A 935 -19.64 30.77 26.97
C PHE A 935 -18.75 30.14 25.89
N PHE A 936 -18.57 30.84 24.78
CA PHE A 936 -17.91 30.30 23.59
C PHE A 936 -16.75 31.19 23.12
N ASP A 937 -15.54 30.62 23.10
CA ASP A 937 -14.33 31.23 22.55
C ASP A 937 -14.32 31.10 21.01
N LEU A 938 -14.61 32.21 20.32
CA LEU A 938 -14.71 32.30 18.86
C LEU A 938 -13.55 33.10 18.29
N ARG A 939 -12.58 32.38 17.70
CA ARG A 939 -11.39 32.98 17.08
C ARG A 939 -11.60 33.27 15.62
N ILE A 940 -12.11 34.46 15.31
CA ILE A 940 -12.57 34.84 13.97
C ILE A 940 -11.40 35.38 13.13
N TYR A 941 -11.25 34.91 11.90
CA TYR A 941 -10.41 35.55 10.90
C TYR A 941 -11.11 35.63 9.54
N TYR A 942 -10.57 36.47 8.65
CA TYR A 942 -11.02 36.65 7.27
C TYR A 942 -10.10 35.86 6.32
N ASP A 943 -10.66 35.04 5.43
CA ASP A 943 -9.88 34.19 4.49
C ASP A 943 -9.94 34.73 3.04
N THR A 944 -9.11 34.18 2.15
CA THR A 944 -8.92 34.62 0.75
C THR A 944 -10.13 34.39 -0.13
N ASP A 945 -11.08 33.55 0.30
CA ASP A 945 -12.37 33.37 -0.37
C ASP A 945 -13.40 34.46 -0.03
N GLY A 946 -13.05 35.43 0.83
CA GLY A 946 -13.89 36.56 1.19
C GLY A 946 -14.85 36.30 2.37
N SER A 947 -14.74 35.13 3.01
CA SER A 947 -15.59 34.71 4.12
C SER A 947 -14.86 34.71 5.47
N PHE A 948 -15.64 34.66 6.56
CA PHE A 948 -15.13 34.66 7.93
C PHE A 948 -15.21 33.27 8.55
N TYR A 949 -14.10 32.77 9.10
CA TYR A 949 -14.01 31.44 9.70
C TYR A 949 -13.53 31.50 11.14
N ILE A 950 -13.87 30.49 11.94
CA ILE A 950 -13.16 30.23 13.18
C ILE A 950 -11.78 29.61 12.85
N GLN A 951 -10.78 29.76 13.73
CA GLN A 951 -9.48 29.09 13.56
C GLN A 951 -8.90 28.55 14.87
N HIS A 952 -8.03 27.55 14.74
CA HIS A 952 -7.07 27.16 15.77
C HIS A 952 -5.77 26.68 15.09
N GLY A 953 -5.09 27.61 14.42
CA GLY A 953 -4.00 27.37 13.46
C GLY A 953 -4.49 26.85 12.11
N LEU A 954 -5.37 25.85 12.12
CA LEU A 954 -6.18 25.43 10.97
C LEU A 954 -7.44 26.30 10.84
N ARG A 955 -7.97 26.41 9.61
CA ARG A 955 -9.31 26.94 9.33
C ARG A 955 -10.34 26.04 10.01
N GLY A 956 -11.44 26.60 10.48
CA GLY A 956 -12.58 25.88 11.06
C GLY A 956 -13.88 26.17 10.31
N PRO A 957 -15.03 25.94 10.98
CA PRO A 957 -16.35 26.26 10.45
C PRO A 957 -16.50 27.75 10.11
N GLU A 958 -17.42 28.07 9.19
CA GLU A 958 -17.75 29.46 8.90
C GLU A 958 -18.42 30.12 10.11
N LEU A 959 -18.13 31.40 10.31
CA LEU A 959 -18.78 32.21 11.35
C LEU A 959 -20.30 32.19 11.20
N ASN A 960 -20.79 32.23 9.96
CA ASN A 960 -22.22 32.19 9.68
C ASN A 960 -22.87 30.88 10.15
N ASP A 961 -22.24 29.72 9.92
CA ASP A 961 -22.73 28.41 10.37
C ASP A 961 -22.72 28.28 11.90
N VAL A 962 -21.67 28.82 12.54
CA VAL A 962 -21.55 28.89 14.00
C VAL A 962 -22.71 29.71 14.60
N LEU A 963 -23.03 30.85 14.00
CA LEU A 963 -24.13 31.70 14.46
C LEU A 963 -25.51 31.09 14.14
N HIS A 964 -25.68 30.38 13.01
CA HIS A 964 -26.89 29.63 12.70
C HIS A 964 -27.16 28.52 13.73
N GLN A 965 -26.13 27.82 14.21
CA GLN A 965 -26.28 26.82 15.28
C GLN A 965 -26.75 27.44 16.61
N VAL A 966 -26.22 28.62 16.96
CA VAL A 966 -26.67 29.39 18.13
C VAL A 966 -28.12 29.86 17.94
N LYS A 967 -28.46 30.41 16.77
CA LYS A 967 -29.82 30.84 16.44
C LYS A 967 -30.82 29.70 16.54
N SER A 968 -30.53 28.55 15.92
CA SER A 968 -31.36 27.34 15.95
C SER A 968 -31.59 26.83 17.38
N PHE A 969 -30.62 27.00 18.29
CA PHE A 969 -30.81 26.70 19.71
C PHE A 969 -31.80 27.68 20.34
N LEU A 970 -31.59 28.99 20.14
CA LEU A 970 -32.42 30.06 20.70
C LEU A 970 -33.88 30.01 20.21
N ASP A 971 -34.11 29.68 18.94
CA ASP A 971 -35.46 29.56 18.37
C ASP A 971 -36.26 28.42 19.05
N ILE A 972 -35.65 27.25 19.23
CA ILE A 972 -36.23 26.10 19.95
C ILE A 972 -36.41 26.38 21.46
N HIS A 973 -35.60 27.29 22.00
CA HIS A 973 -35.60 27.68 23.42
C HIS A 973 -36.15 29.10 23.64
N SER A 974 -37.01 29.58 22.74
CA SER A 974 -37.44 30.99 22.67
C SER A 974 -38.16 31.53 23.92
N THR A 975 -38.69 30.65 24.77
CA THR A 975 -39.34 30.98 26.06
C THR A 975 -38.46 30.71 27.30
N SER A 976 -37.18 30.40 27.10
CA SER A 976 -36.22 30.07 28.17
C SER A 976 -35.54 31.32 28.73
N GLY A 977 -34.99 31.21 29.94
CA GLY A 977 -34.19 32.25 30.60
C GLY A 977 -32.68 32.07 30.40
N GLU A 978 -32.25 31.54 29.27
CA GLU A 978 -30.84 31.26 29.00
C GLU A 978 -30.08 32.54 28.58
N LEU A 979 -28.83 32.66 29.03
CA LEU A 979 -27.91 33.73 28.63
C LEU A 979 -26.65 33.10 28.05
N ILE A 980 -26.37 33.41 26.78
CA ILE A 980 -25.23 32.91 26.02
C ILE A 980 -24.21 34.04 25.84
N PHE A 981 -22.94 33.74 26.08
CA PHE A 981 -21.81 34.61 25.80
C PHE A 981 -21.02 34.08 24.60
N LEU A 982 -20.83 34.92 23.58
CA LEU A 982 -19.92 34.63 22.47
C LEU A 982 -18.75 35.61 22.58
N SER A 983 -17.55 35.12 22.88
CA SER A 983 -16.36 35.97 22.97
C SER A 983 -15.56 35.90 21.69
N ILE A 984 -15.45 37.03 21.02
CA ILE A 984 -14.57 37.27 19.88
C ILE A 984 -13.15 37.51 20.43
N SER A 985 -12.21 36.66 20.06
CA SER A 985 -10.82 36.68 20.58
C SER A 985 -9.81 36.28 19.50
N HIS A 986 -8.54 36.65 19.71
CA HIS A 986 -7.43 36.38 18.79
C HIS A 986 -7.76 36.74 17.33
N THR A 987 -8.54 37.81 17.10
CA THR A 987 -8.91 38.19 15.74
C THR A 987 -7.73 38.80 15.00
N ASN A 988 -7.71 38.55 13.69
CA ASN A 988 -6.73 39.14 12.80
C ASN A 988 -7.37 39.28 11.42
N PHE A 989 -7.72 40.51 11.09
CA PHE A 989 -8.31 40.92 9.82
C PHE A 989 -7.28 41.64 8.92
N GLY A 990 -6.00 41.63 9.30
CA GLY A 990 -4.93 42.26 8.54
C GLY A 990 -5.04 43.79 8.54
N ILE A 991 -5.06 44.38 7.34
CA ILE A 991 -4.89 45.83 7.12
C ILE A 991 -6.22 46.61 7.06
N ASP A 992 -7.36 45.95 7.34
CA ASP A 992 -8.70 46.56 7.24
C ASP A 992 -9.44 46.52 8.61
N PRO A 993 -9.01 47.36 9.57
CA PRO A 993 -9.51 47.38 10.95
C PRO A 993 -10.91 48.00 11.11
N GLU A 994 -11.51 48.56 10.05
CA GLU A 994 -12.83 49.21 10.14
C GLU A 994 -13.91 48.49 9.31
N ILE A 995 -13.62 48.05 8.08
CA ILE A 995 -14.65 47.46 7.21
C ILE A 995 -14.92 46.00 7.62
N LEU A 996 -13.89 45.23 7.99
CA LEU A 996 -14.07 43.82 8.34
C LEU A 996 -14.83 43.62 9.66
N PRO A 997 -14.59 44.37 10.75
CA PRO A 997 -15.46 44.35 11.94
C PRO A 997 -16.92 44.77 11.65
N ALA A 998 -17.14 45.71 10.71
CA ALA A 998 -18.48 46.09 10.28
C ALA A 998 -19.20 44.94 9.53
N LYS A 999 -18.49 44.18 8.69
CA LYS A 999 -19.05 42.96 8.05
C LYS A 999 -19.40 41.88 9.09
N VAL A 1000 -18.52 41.60 10.05
CA VAL A 1000 -18.79 40.68 11.17
C VAL A 1000 -20.04 41.12 11.94
N THR A 1001 -20.14 42.42 12.21
CA THR A 1001 -21.32 43.04 12.82
C THR A 1001 -22.61 42.79 12.02
N THR A 1002 -22.57 42.91 10.69
CA THR A 1002 -23.71 42.60 9.81
C THR A 1002 -24.09 41.11 9.86
N ILE A 1003 -23.13 40.19 9.79
CA ILE A 1003 -23.37 38.73 9.88
C ILE A 1003 -24.03 38.38 11.22
N ILE A 1004 -23.55 38.96 12.32
CA ILE A 1004 -24.13 38.83 13.66
C ILE A 1004 -25.59 39.32 13.68
N GLN A 1005 -25.87 40.51 13.15
CA GLN A 1005 -27.22 41.06 13.13
C GLN A 1005 -28.18 40.18 12.32
N ASN A 1006 -27.76 39.73 11.13
CA ASN A 1006 -28.58 38.86 10.27
C ASN A 1006 -28.99 37.56 10.97
N ASN A 1007 -28.12 37.02 11.83
CA ASN A 1007 -28.36 35.78 12.57
C ASN A 1007 -29.13 35.98 13.89
N LEU A 1008 -28.73 36.95 14.71
CA LEU A 1008 -29.06 36.98 16.15
C LEU A 1008 -29.82 38.22 16.63
N LYS A 1009 -30.16 39.19 15.77
CA LYS A 1009 -30.75 40.49 16.16
C LYS A 1009 -31.91 40.46 17.16
N SER A 1010 -32.79 39.45 17.12
CA SER A 1010 -33.90 39.28 18.08
C SER A 1010 -33.46 38.88 19.50
N TYR A 1011 -32.29 38.25 19.62
CA TYR A 1011 -31.75 37.70 20.86
C TYR A 1011 -30.58 38.50 21.44
N LEU A 1012 -29.99 39.43 20.69
CA LEU A 1012 -28.90 40.27 21.20
C LEU A 1012 -29.34 41.08 22.43
N TYR A 1013 -28.45 41.14 23.42
CA TYR A 1013 -28.52 42.07 24.55
C TYR A 1013 -27.27 42.95 24.56
N MET A 1014 -27.47 44.25 24.39
CA MET A 1014 -26.43 45.27 24.55
C MET A 1014 -26.72 46.07 25.82
N PRO A 1015 -25.81 46.09 26.82
CA PRO A 1015 -25.92 47.01 27.95
C PRO A 1015 -26.03 48.46 27.48
N ALA A 1016 -26.96 49.23 28.02
CA ALA A 1016 -27.23 50.61 27.56
C ALA A 1016 -25.97 51.49 27.53
N ASN A 1017 -25.11 51.35 28.55
CA ASN A 1017 -23.86 52.12 28.69
C ASN A 1017 -22.68 51.56 27.88
N SER A 1018 -22.90 50.55 27.01
CA SER A 1018 -21.87 49.96 26.14
C SER A 1018 -22.00 50.38 24.67
N VAL A 1019 -23.16 50.90 24.27
CA VAL A 1019 -23.42 51.27 22.87
C VAL A 1019 -22.50 52.42 22.44
N GLY A 1020 -21.78 52.23 21.34
CA GLY A 1020 -20.79 53.19 20.84
C GLY A 1020 -19.50 53.32 21.66
N VAL A 1021 -19.34 52.55 22.76
CA VAL A 1021 -18.18 52.65 23.65
C VAL A 1021 -17.06 51.72 23.19
N LYS A 1022 -15.86 52.28 22.99
CA LYS A 1022 -14.65 51.49 22.65
C LYS A 1022 -14.15 50.61 23.81
N ASN A 1023 -14.28 51.09 25.04
CA ASN A 1023 -13.71 50.48 26.25
C ASN A 1023 -14.76 50.40 27.35
N PHE A 1024 -15.68 49.45 27.25
CA PHE A 1024 -16.72 49.22 28.25
C PHE A 1024 -16.14 48.44 29.46
N ASP A 1025 -16.35 48.96 30.67
CA ASP A 1025 -16.03 48.22 31.90
C ASP A 1025 -17.10 47.16 32.16
N PHE A 1026 -16.75 45.91 31.90
CA PHE A 1026 -17.64 44.77 32.12
C PHE A 1026 -18.01 44.56 33.59
N GLN A 1027 -17.18 45.03 34.54
CA GLN A 1027 -17.48 44.90 35.98
C GLN A 1027 -18.78 45.64 36.36
N SER A 1028 -19.20 46.65 35.59
CA SER A 1028 -20.47 47.35 35.78
C SER A 1028 -21.71 46.45 35.75
N LEU A 1029 -21.65 45.29 35.09
CA LEU A 1029 -22.78 44.35 35.02
C LEU A 1029 -22.87 43.40 36.24
N LYS A 1030 -21.93 43.48 37.20
CA LYS A 1030 -21.77 42.48 38.28
C LYS A 1030 -23.02 42.26 39.14
N ASP A 1031 -23.80 43.31 39.39
CA ASP A 1031 -24.98 43.29 40.27
C ASP A 1031 -26.30 43.10 39.50
N ILE A 1032 -26.24 43.03 38.16
CA ILE A 1032 -27.42 42.84 37.32
C ILE A 1032 -27.90 41.38 37.47
N THR A 1033 -29.19 41.19 37.74
CA THR A 1033 -29.79 39.85 37.85
C THR A 1033 -30.01 39.24 36.47
N LEU A 1034 -29.82 37.92 36.36
CA LEU A 1034 -30.08 37.20 35.11
C LEU A 1034 -31.50 37.46 34.59
N PHE A 1035 -32.49 37.40 35.48
CA PHE A 1035 -33.89 37.73 35.18
C PHE A 1035 -34.08 39.09 34.49
N SER A 1036 -33.33 40.13 34.91
CA SER A 1036 -33.45 41.48 34.32
C SER A 1036 -32.93 41.58 32.88
N ILE A 1037 -32.09 40.62 32.45
CA ILE A 1037 -31.55 40.53 31.08
C ILE A 1037 -32.49 39.69 30.21
N THR A 1038 -32.99 38.58 30.74
CA THR A 1038 -33.79 37.56 30.03
C THR A 1038 -35.30 37.82 30.06
N THR A 1039 -35.76 38.92 30.68
CA THR A 1039 -37.17 39.29 30.71
C THR A 1039 -37.47 40.40 29.70
N THR A 1040 -38.54 40.24 28.92
CA THR A 1040 -39.00 41.26 27.98
C THR A 1040 -39.82 42.37 28.66
N ARG A 1041 -40.11 43.46 27.93
CA ARG A 1041 -41.04 44.52 28.38
C ARG A 1041 -42.47 44.02 28.67
N LEU A 1042 -42.82 42.81 28.23
CA LEU A 1042 -44.11 42.16 28.46
C LEU A 1042 -44.08 41.15 29.63
N HIS A 1043 -43.00 41.16 30.43
CA HIS A 1043 -42.74 40.21 31.52
C HIS A 1043 -42.67 38.73 31.09
N SER A 1044 -42.53 38.45 29.80
CA SER A 1044 -42.23 37.10 29.29
C SER A 1044 -40.72 36.85 29.28
N THR A 1045 -40.31 35.62 29.59
CA THR A 1045 -38.91 35.19 29.51
C THR A 1045 -38.50 34.91 28.06
N SER A 1046 -37.31 35.36 27.66
CA SER A 1046 -36.72 35.18 26.33
C SER A 1046 -35.20 35.05 26.48
N PRO A 1047 -34.54 34.09 25.82
CA PRO A 1047 -33.11 33.91 25.96
C PRO A 1047 -32.36 35.07 25.30
N LYS A 1048 -31.13 35.33 25.77
CA LYS A 1048 -30.29 36.42 25.27
C LYS A 1048 -28.88 35.99 24.91
N VAL A 1049 -28.29 36.73 23.98
CA VAL A 1049 -26.88 36.60 23.58
C VAL A 1049 -26.17 37.91 23.88
N ILE A 1050 -25.05 37.84 24.60
CA ILE A 1050 -24.09 38.93 24.73
C ILE A 1050 -22.86 38.54 23.93
N ILE A 1051 -22.43 39.41 23.01
CA ILE A 1051 -21.21 39.20 22.24
C ILE A 1051 -20.15 40.15 22.78
N LEU A 1052 -19.02 39.59 23.19
CA LEU A 1052 -17.90 40.29 23.80
C LEU A 1052 -16.77 40.36 22.79
N ASN A 1053 -16.24 41.55 22.51
CA ASN A 1053 -14.89 41.66 21.96
C ASN A 1053 -13.93 41.67 23.15
N ILE A 1054 -13.09 40.62 23.24
CA ILE A 1054 -12.10 40.44 24.32
C ILE A 1054 -10.66 40.51 23.79
N ASP A 1055 -10.45 40.98 22.56
CA ASP A 1055 -9.11 41.22 22.04
C ASP A 1055 -8.40 42.33 22.83
N ASN A 1056 -7.13 42.09 23.15
CA ASN A 1056 -6.34 42.98 24.01
C ASN A 1056 -5.76 44.21 23.28
N SER A 1057 -6.00 44.35 21.97
CA SER A 1057 -5.58 45.51 21.19
C SER A 1057 -6.79 46.36 20.76
N ASP A 1058 -6.59 47.67 20.65
CA ASP A 1058 -7.59 48.61 20.15
C ASP A 1058 -7.79 48.52 18.62
N ASP A 1059 -7.18 47.50 17.98
CA ASP A 1059 -7.08 47.36 16.52
C ASP A 1059 -8.44 47.09 15.85
N TYR A 1060 -9.36 46.43 16.56
CA TYR A 1060 -10.67 46.06 16.00
C TYR A 1060 -11.81 46.56 16.88
N TYR A 1061 -12.59 47.50 16.35
CA TYR A 1061 -13.74 48.10 17.03
C TYR A 1061 -15.05 47.70 16.34
N TYR A 1062 -15.99 47.17 17.12
CA TYR A 1062 -17.28 46.70 16.64
C TYR A 1062 -18.41 47.63 17.11
N LYS A 1063 -19.22 48.14 16.19
CA LYS A 1063 -20.23 49.16 16.52
C LYS A 1063 -21.59 48.55 16.87
N ASP A 1064 -22.24 49.09 17.90
CA ASP A 1064 -23.67 48.94 18.25
C ASP A 1064 -24.21 47.50 18.49
N THR A 1065 -23.38 46.46 18.36
CA THR A 1065 -23.82 45.04 18.29
C THR A 1065 -22.95 44.09 19.12
N VAL A 1066 -21.71 44.49 19.40
CA VAL A 1066 -20.74 43.74 20.19
C VAL A 1066 -20.24 44.67 21.30
N VAL A 1067 -20.12 44.13 22.52
CA VAL A 1067 -19.59 44.86 23.67
C VAL A 1067 -18.07 44.86 23.58
N ASN A 1068 -17.47 45.99 23.17
CA ASN A 1068 -16.02 46.19 23.23
C ASN A 1068 -15.62 46.37 24.69
N THR A 1069 -15.21 45.30 25.35
CA THR A 1069 -14.91 45.31 26.78
C THR A 1069 -13.41 45.41 27.02
N ARG A 1070 -13.01 46.33 27.90
CA ARG A 1070 -11.73 46.20 28.60
C ARG A 1070 -11.95 45.57 29.96
N GLY A 1071 -11.13 44.56 30.27
CA GLY A 1071 -10.95 44.11 31.64
C GLY A 1071 -11.92 43.05 32.15
N PHE A 1072 -12.66 42.34 31.29
CA PHE A 1072 -13.05 40.95 31.61
C PHE A 1072 -11.75 40.13 31.66
N GLY A 1073 -11.18 40.01 32.85
CA GLY A 1073 -9.85 39.44 33.04
C GLY A 1073 -9.90 37.93 33.19
N ASP A 1074 -8.81 37.28 32.80
CA ASP A 1074 -8.38 36.00 33.34
C ASP A 1074 -8.00 36.16 34.84
N SER A 1075 -7.86 35.04 35.57
CA SER A 1075 -7.40 35.00 36.97
C SER A 1075 -6.02 35.63 37.16
N GLY A 1076 -5.21 35.72 36.10
CA GLY A 1076 -3.88 36.36 36.05
C GLY A 1076 -2.78 35.42 35.56
N ARG A 1077 -3.14 34.26 35.01
CA ARG A 1077 -2.25 33.18 34.57
C ARG A 1077 -1.29 33.62 33.46
N TRP A 1078 -1.73 34.54 32.60
CA TRP A 1078 -0.97 35.05 31.43
C TRP A 1078 0.17 36.04 31.74
N THR A 1079 0.57 36.18 33.00
CA THR A 1079 1.86 36.81 33.36
C THR A 1079 3.06 35.88 33.17
N LEU A 1080 2.80 34.62 32.79
CA LEU A 1080 3.80 33.64 32.37
C LEU A 1080 3.93 33.60 30.84
N ASN A 1081 5.02 32.97 30.40
CA ASN A 1081 5.42 32.82 29.01
C ASN A 1081 4.30 32.34 28.05
N SER A 1082 4.46 32.67 26.76
CA SER A 1082 3.56 32.35 25.65
C SER A 1082 3.26 30.86 25.40
N ASN A 1083 3.79 29.97 26.24
CA ASN A 1083 3.81 28.52 26.02
C ASN A 1083 2.70 27.78 26.81
N GLY A 1084 1.94 28.49 27.65
CA GLY A 1084 0.84 27.93 28.43
C GLY A 1084 1.31 27.05 29.60
N VAL A 1085 0.49 26.10 30.04
CA VAL A 1085 0.81 25.20 31.17
C VAL A 1085 0.54 23.75 30.77
N ASN A 1086 1.51 22.87 31.05
CA ASN A 1086 1.43 21.44 30.70
C ASN A 1086 1.25 20.51 31.91
N ILE A 1087 1.33 21.03 33.14
CA ILE A 1087 1.30 20.22 34.37
C ILE A 1087 0.10 20.61 35.25
N ILE A 1088 -0.64 19.62 35.75
CA ILE A 1088 -1.86 19.83 36.56
C ILE A 1088 -1.54 20.52 37.89
N ALA A 1089 -0.45 20.11 38.56
CA ALA A 1089 -0.02 20.75 39.80
C ALA A 1089 0.35 22.23 39.60
N GLU A 1090 0.89 22.58 38.42
CA GLU A 1090 1.15 23.97 38.04
C GLU A 1090 -0.14 24.71 37.69
N LEU A 1091 -1.06 24.09 36.94
CA LEU A 1091 -2.38 24.64 36.63
C LEU A 1091 -3.14 25.02 37.92
N ILE A 1092 -3.26 24.06 38.86
CA ILE A 1092 -3.89 24.29 40.17
C ILE A 1092 -3.19 25.43 40.91
N LYS A 1093 -1.85 25.40 41.01
CA LYS A 1093 -1.06 26.42 41.70
C LYS A 1093 -1.26 27.82 41.10
N LEU A 1094 -1.39 27.94 39.78
CA LEU A 1094 -1.55 29.22 39.09
C LEU A 1094 -2.97 29.76 39.22
N GLU A 1095 -3.99 28.92 39.10
CA GLU A 1095 -5.37 29.33 39.35
C GLU A 1095 -5.58 29.68 40.85
N ASP A 1096 -5.01 28.92 41.79
CA ASP A 1096 -4.97 29.26 43.23
C ASP A 1096 -4.36 30.64 43.49
N GLN A 1097 -3.28 30.98 42.76
CA GLN A 1097 -2.64 32.29 42.86
C GLN A 1097 -3.48 33.39 42.20
N GLY A 1098 -4.13 33.10 41.08
CA GLY A 1098 -5.04 34.01 40.40
C GLY A 1098 -6.27 34.34 41.27
N LEU A 1099 -6.93 33.31 41.82
CA LEU A 1099 -8.02 33.42 42.80
C LEU A 1099 -7.66 34.29 44.02
N LYS A 1100 -6.39 34.28 44.46
CA LYS A 1100 -5.90 35.08 45.60
C LYS A 1100 -5.51 36.51 45.22
N LYS A 1101 -5.05 36.73 43.98
CA LYS A 1101 -4.60 38.05 43.48
C LYS A 1101 -5.75 38.88 42.91
N ASN A 1102 -6.71 38.26 42.25
CA ASN A 1102 -7.75 38.97 41.51
C ASN A 1102 -8.86 39.45 42.45
N LYS A 1103 -9.10 40.76 42.47
CA LYS A 1103 -10.15 41.42 43.28
C LYS A 1103 -11.40 41.81 42.46
N LYS A 1104 -11.45 41.44 41.18
CA LYS A 1104 -12.60 41.72 40.31
C LYS A 1104 -13.80 40.88 40.70
N ALA A 1105 -14.99 41.45 40.58
CA ALA A 1105 -16.24 40.76 40.87
C ALA A 1105 -16.68 39.82 39.73
N MET A 1106 -16.12 39.98 38.52
CA MET A 1106 -16.29 39.08 37.39
C MET A 1106 -14.98 38.81 36.67
N TYR A 1107 -14.59 37.54 36.60
CA TYR A 1107 -13.41 37.08 35.86
C TYR A 1107 -13.50 35.58 35.49
N GLN A 1108 -12.56 35.16 34.65
CA GLN A 1108 -12.42 33.82 34.08
C GLN A 1108 -11.32 33.00 34.76
N ILE A 1109 -11.58 31.70 34.95
CA ILE A 1109 -10.59 30.67 35.24
C ILE A 1109 -10.35 29.88 33.96
N SER A 1110 -9.10 29.74 33.53
CA SER A 1110 -8.76 28.97 32.33
C SER A 1110 -8.31 27.57 32.74
N TRP A 1111 -9.20 26.58 32.70
CA TRP A 1111 -8.93 25.19 33.07
C TRP A 1111 -8.38 24.36 31.89
N THR A 1112 -7.37 24.91 31.23
CA THR A 1112 -6.83 24.42 29.95
C THR A 1112 -5.37 24.01 30.07
N GLN A 1113 -4.95 23.01 29.29
CA GLN A 1113 -3.56 22.54 29.23
C GLN A 1113 -3.00 22.63 27.81
N THR A 1114 -1.77 23.13 27.70
CA THR A 1114 -1.10 23.37 26.43
C THR A 1114 0.01 22.35 26.22
N PRO A 1115 -0.03 21.53 25.15
CA PRO A 1115 1.01 20.57 24.85
C PRO A 1115 2.32 21.31 24.53
N GLN A 1116 3.43 20.81 25.07
CA GLN A 1116 4.75 21.31 24.74
C GLN A 1116 5.33 20.55 23.54
N ILE A 1117 6.44 21.06 23.01
CA ILE A 1117 7.13 20.47 21.85
C ILE A 1117 7.43 18.97 22.05
N MET A 1118 7.75 18.56 23.27
CA MET A 1118 8.04 17.17 23.61
C MET A 1118 6.81 16.24 23.57
N ASP A 1119 5.63 16.73 23.96
CA ASP A 1119 4.40 15.93 23.85
C ASP A 1119 4.04 15.67 22.38
N ILE A 1120 4.27 16.67 21.52
CA ILE A 1120 4.06 16.58 20.08
C ILE A 1120 5.07 15.61 19.45
N ILE A 1121 6.36 15.73 19.79
CA ILE A 1121 7.41 14.78 19.34
C ILE A 1121 7.05 13.36 19.76
N GLN A 1122 6.70 13.13 21.03
CA GLN A 1122 6.36 11.79 21.53
C GLN A 1122 5.10 11.23 20.85
N ASN A 1123 4.08 12.06 20.58
CA ASN A 1123 2.89 11.66 19.83
C ASN A 1123 3.24 11.20 18.41
N VAL A 1124 4.04 11.99 17.68
CA VAL A 1124 4.50 11.68 16.32
C VAL A 1124 5.35 10.42 16.30
N VAL A 1125 6.35 10.30 17.19
CA VAL A 1125 7.22 9.12 17.30
C VAL A 1125 6.39 7.87 17.62
N ASN A 1126 5.45 7.95 18.56
CA ASN A 1126 4.56 6.83 18.88
C ASN A 1126 3.76 6.37 17.65
N HIS A 1127 3.26 7.31 16.85
CA HIS A 1127 2.54 6.98 15.62
C HIS A 1127 3.45 6.35 14.56
N LEU A 1128 4.63 6.93 14.31
CA LEU A 1128 5.62 6.38 13.37
C LEU A 1128 6.08 4.97 13.75
N ASN A 1129 6.11 4.64 15.05
CA ASN A 1129 6.43 3.32 15.58
C ASN A 1129 5.26 2.31 15.47
N GLY A 1130 4.19 2.65 14.74
CA GLY A 1130 3.06 1.75 14.44
C GLY A 1130 1.92 1.76 15.47
N ASN A 1131 1.94 2.69 16.44
CA ASN A 1131 0.84 2.81 17.40
C ASN A 1131 -0.27 3.72 16.86
N VAL A 1132 -1.52 3.50 17.28
CA VAL A 1132 -2.65 4.37 16.90
C VAL A 1132 -2.38 5.82 17.34
N PRO A 1133 -2.53 6.83 16.45
CA PRO A 1133 -2.29 8.23 16.81
C PRO A 1133 -3.32 8.70 17.84
N THR A 1134 -2.89 9.51 18.82
CA THR A 1134 -3.76 9.99 19.90
C THR A 1134 -4.11 11.47 19.71
N MET A 1135 -5.33 11.86 20.14
CA MET A 1135 -5.74 13.25 20.26
C MET A 1135 -5.11 13.84 21.52
N LEU A 1136 -4.01 14.58 21.36
CA LEU A 1136 -3.16 15.01 22.47
C LEU A 1136 -3.90 15.97 23.43
N LEU A 1137 -4.57 17.00 22.91
CA LEU A 1137 -5.38 17.92 23.71
C LEU A 1137 -6.46 17.18 24.51
N LYS A 1138 -7.18 16.25 23.88
CA LYS A 1138 -8.19 15.42 24.55
C LYS A 1138 -7.62 14.59 25.72
N GLN A 1139 -6.39 14.11 25.62
CA GLN A 1139 -5.72 13.40 26.72
C GLN A 1139 -5.36 14.34 27.88
N LEU A 1140 -4.89 15.56 27.58
CA LEU A 1140 -4.64 16.59 28.59
C LEU A 1140 -5.94 17.02 29.27
N ALA A 1141 -6.98 17.31 28.49
CA ALA A 1141 -8.33 17.69 28.93
C ALA A 1141 -8.97 16.65 29.85
N LEU A 1142 -8.93 15.36 29.50
CA LEU A 1142 -9.42 14.29 30.38
C LEU A 1142 -8.69 14.26 31.72
N LYS A 1143 -7.38 14.54 31.71
CA LYS A 1143 -6.56 14.56 32.92
C LYS A 1143 -6.86 15.78 33.80
N THR A 1144 -6.95 16.99 33.23
CA THR A 1144 -7.31 18.22 33.97
C THR A 1144 -8.73 18.16 34.51
N ASN A 1145 -9.70 17.73 33.70
CA ASN A 1145 -11.11 17.70 34.07
C ASN A 1145 -11.40 16.70 35.20
N SER A 1146 -10.56 15.68 35.40
CA SER A 1146 -10.66 14.71 36.50
C SER A 1146 -10.55 15.34 37.90
N VAL A 1147 -9.76 16.42 38.04
CA VAL A 1147 -9.52 17.11 39.32
C VAL A 1147 -10.24 18.46 39.43
N LEU A 1148 -10.91 18.92 38.36
CA LEU A 1148 -11.69 20.17 38.36
C LEU A 1148 -12.76 20.19 39.47
N ARG A 1149 -13.46 19.08 39.68
CA ARG A 1149 -14.54 19.00 40.67
C ARG A 1149 -14.03 19.29 42.09
N GLU A 1150 -12.88 18.73 42.44
CA GLU A 1150 -12.23 18.91 43.75
C GLU A 1150 -11.78 20.37 43.93
N PHE A 1151 -11.12 20.93 42.90
CA PHE A 1151 -10.72 22.34 42.88
C PHE A 1151 -11.92 23.29 43.09
N LEU A 1152 -13.05 23.03 42.43
CA LEU A 1152 -14.27 23.83 42.58
C LEU A 1152 -14.94 23.68 43.95
N THR A 1153 -14.87 22.50 44.59
CA THR A 1153 -15.39 22.31 45.95
C THR A 1153 -14.53 23.01 47.01
N ASN A 1154 -13.21 23.10 46.79
CA ASN A 1154 -12.30 23.81 47.69
C ASN A 1154 -12.43 25.34 47.56
N HIS A 1155 -12.92 25.84 46.43
CA HIS A 1155 -13.08 27.27 46.13
C HIS A 1155 -14.56 27.71 46.00
N THR A 1156 -15.40 27.22 46.92
CA THR A 1156 -16.83 27.58 46.97
C THR A 1156 -17.08 29.04 47.35
N THR A 1157 -16.23 29.64 48.18
CA THR A 1157 -16.30 31.04 48.64
C THR A 1157 -15.59 32.03 47.72
N SER A 1158 -14.77 31.55 46.78
CA SER A 1158 -14.10 32.41 45.79
C SER A 1158 -15.10 32.97 44.77
N ILE A 1159 -15.04 34.27 44.56
CA ILE A 1159 -15.77 34.98 43.48
C ILE A 1159 -15.07 34.64 42.17
N PHE A 1160 -15.76 34.05 41.20
CA PHE A 1160 -15.36 33.90 39.79
C PHE A 1160 -16.56 33.41 38.98
N ASN A 1161 -16.58 33.66 37.67
CA ASN A 1161 -17.83 33.60 36.89
C ASN A 1161 -17.79 32.76 35.65
N LEU A 1162 -16.61 32.56 35.07
CA LEU A 1162 -16.43 31.70 33.91
C LEU A 1162 -15.36 30.65 34.21
N ILE A 1163 -15.63 29.41 33.79
CA ILE A 1163 -14.63 28.34 33.72
C ILE A 1163 -14.55 27.92 32.26
N THR A 1164 -13.44 28.18 31.58
CA THR A 1164 -13.20 27.63 30.23
C THR A 1164 -12.37 26.35 30.33
N MET A 1165 -12.82 25.29 29.66
CA MET A 1165 -12.11 24.01 29.58
C MET A 1165 -11.86 23.60 28.12
N ASP A 1166 -10.87 22.72 27.91
CA ASP A 1166 -10.67 21.96 26.68
C ASP A 1166 -11.64 20.76 26.61
#